data_AF-K0RG37-F1
#
_entry.id   AF-K0RG37-F1
#
_cell.length_a   1.000
_cell.length_b   1.000
_cell.length_c   1.000
_cell.angle_alpha   90.00
_cell.angle_beta   90.00
_cell.angle_gamma   90.00
#
_symmetry.space_group_name_H-M   'P 1'
#
loop_
_entity.id
_entity.type
_entity.pdbx_description
1 polymer ?
#
loop_
_entity_poly.entity_id
_entity_poly.type
_entity_poly.pdbx_seq_one_letter_code
_entity_poly.pdbx_strand_id
1 'polypeptide(L)'
;MTEQAVLWEAGTRPRRRNTISTTSSGVDNNILNRIEIGGETDALTACHVNTDNKEGESSYHYAEEPLKLPPSVLTAAICYASLILALIYNVSNGEVPPNVETSVRIAQYLAVGIGESHHTAPRGKTANQLTGDSLAMVMEDEVPIGIYLSQVLSSTVISPGNLLRWRRMQIATTRKYFKEDIHDYKEKSKRGRGLRFFLKSLNFFDAVVMLTPMAVVSYRQQSGYYQCTEISVTFGSEIYRDAIIKWPDSSVQYAPGSFDKMVLAYSYFNGVYMKDLNKTNDGRPIYFELKKSDRTPFDDQGPSYNPYNLGWWRFDAVRPAQFMYCDGRWIFTHPYVFKSRNEETKCQWLARSEETSSFDLLSVIRNGQWEVWQGTIQDTRLSAKCNTCEDDATCNLNGICNKDGMCDCNVEDSVYHLGVHCQVRVKSECRTIIGEKYGDIWSNEIKPWVAGSNLTIDQEYDRPIYTYVEGLPDDQSPMEGANFVMLYSGSRWFVINLVGALDEEALVYWRWQSQNFHGLWTRAFEDNGIAMQVSEPTYGSVPTETDFFYLGKFNVDFLCSTCLREFTGLFLNLTTGRRNSQFGPYGELIPAQVNNQTGNGLYRCKDRTCPYCKSARLRPGIWGNQANVTVPSDFYISKYAGLSCDYFSELAKITDEGSMECQGIQSVAKMLCCPGGT
;
A
#
# COMPACT_ATOMS: atom_id res chain seq x y z
N MET A 1 -28.87 -57.31 18.66
CA MET A 1 -28.54 -58.15 17.50
C MET A 1 -27.85 -57.22 16.52
N THR A 2 -26.53 -57.13 16.35
CA THR A 2 -25.36 -58.02 16.49
C THR A 2 -24.14 -57.10 16.74
N GLU A 3 -23.52 -57.11 17.93
CA GLU A 3 -22.19 -57.71 18.26
C GLU A 3 -21.04 -57.52 17.25
N GLN A 4 -20.05 -56.68 17.60
CA GLN A 4 -18.62 -56.80 17.26
C GLN A 4 -17.82 -56.23 18.46
N ALA A 5 -17.21 -57.07 19.29
CA ALA A 5 -15.89 -57.71 19.16
C ALA A 5 -14.70 -56.76 19.46
N VAL A 6 -14.17 -56.92 20.67
CA VAL A 6 -12.95 -56.33 21.25
C VAL A 6 -11.92 -57.45 21.44
N LEU A 7 -10.64 -57.22 21.11
CA LEU A 7 -9.38 -57.79 21.66
C LEU A 7 -8.21 -57.35 20.73
N TRP A 8 -7.33 -56.42 21.14
CA TRP A 8 -6.05 -56.55 21.89
C TRP A 8 -4.86 -57.21 21.15
N GLU A 9 -3.78 -56.44 20.94
CA GLU A 9 -2.39 -56.66 21.43
C GLU A 9 -1.49 -55.48 20.96
N ALA A 10 -0.87 -54.71 21.87
CA ALA A 10 0.50 -54.80 22.37
C ALA A 10 1.58 -54.57 21.27
N GLY A 11 2.58 -53.70 21.37
CA GLY A 11 3.12 -52.79 22.38
C GLY A 11 4.53 -52.39 21.93
N THR A 12 4.99 -51.16 22.22
CA THR A 12 6.38 -50.80 22.60
C THR A 12 6.55 -49.28 22.64
N ARG A 13 6.75 -48.72 23.85
CA ARG A 13 7.46 -47.46 24.14
C ARG A 13 8.95 -47.80 24.41
N PRO A 14 9.90 -46.87 24.71
CA PRO A 14 9.82 -45.39 24.81
C PRO A 14 11.00 -44.62 24.16
N ARG A 15 10.88 -43.28 24.07
CA ARG A 15 12.00 -42.38 24.41
C ARG A 15 11.51 -41.03 24.95
N ARG A 16 11.86 -40.77 26.22
CA ARG A 16 11.71 -39.50 26.94
C ARG A 16 12.77 -38.50 26.44
N ARG A 17 12.40 -37.21 26.35
CA ARG A 17 13.32 -36.08 26.56
C ARG A 17 12.66 -35.05 27.47
N ASN A 18 13.52 -34.43 28.26
CA ASN A 18 13.24 -33.80 29.54
C ASN A 18 12.57 -32.43 29.42
N THR A 19 11.59 -32.21 30.27
CA THR A 19 11.07 -30.92 30.70
C THR A 19 12.03 -30.35 31.75
N ILE A 20 12.53 -29.13 31.55
CA ILE A 20 13.20 -28.34 32.59
C ILE A 20 12.21 -27.28 33.05
N SER A 21 11.82 -27.39 34.32
CA SER A 21 11.12 -26.37 35.10
C SER A 21 12.14 -25.45 35.76
N THR A 22 11.96 -24.14 35.65
CA THR A 22 12.64 -23.16 36.52
C THR A 22 11.60 -22.26 37.17
N THR A 23 11.49 -22.42 38.50
CA THR A 23 10.89 -21.49 39.45
C THR A 23 11.98 -20.60 40.05
N SER A 24 11.74 -19.29 40.19
CA SER A 24 12.31 -18.42 41.23
C SER A 24 11.60 -17.05 41.15
N SER A 25 10.69 -16.73 42.08
CA SER A 25 10.93 -15.94 43.31
C SER A 25 11.28 -14.46 43.04
N GLY A 26 10.41 -13.56 43.48
CA GLY A 26 10.66 -12.12 43.51
C GLY A 26 11.50 -11.66 44.70
N VAL A 27 12.03 -10.44 44.62
CA VAL A 27 12.38 -9.52 45.73
C VAL A 27 12.38 -8.08 45.17
N ASP A 28 11.85 -7.15 45.96
CA ASP A 28 11.84 -5.69 45.81
C ASP A 28 13.23 -5.03 45.66
N ASN A 29 13.27 -3.82 45.08
CA ASN A 29 13.76 -2.63 45.78
C ASN A 29 13.67 -1.33 44.95
N ASN A 30 13.17 -0.29 45.62
CA ASN A 30 13.32 1.14 45.32
C ASN A 30 14.81 1.57 45.26
N ILE A 31 15.12 2.63 44.49
CA ILE A 31 15.78 3.87 44.96
C ILE A 31 15.99 4.86 43.77
N LEU A 32 15.74 6.13 44.10
CA LEU A 32 15.84 7.38 43.34
C LEU A 32 17.25 7.74 42.83
N ASN A 33 17.30 8.51 41.73
CA ASN A 33 18.11 9.73 41.48
C ASN A 33 17.68 10.24 40.08
N ARG A 34 17.02 11.39 39.87
CA ARG A 34 17.32 12.82 40.16
C ARG A 34 18.68 13.25 39.57
N ILE A 35 18.67 13.77 38.34
CA ILE A 35 19.71 14.68 37.83
C ILE A 35 19.01 15.89 37.22
N GLU A 36 19.39 17.05 37.75
CA GLU A 36 18.89 18.38 37.45
C GLU A 36 19.51 18.95 36.17
N ILE A 37 18.74 19.89 35.61
CA ILE A 37 19.04 20.81 34.51
C ILE A 37 19.97 21.92 35.01
N GLY A 38 20.87 22.41 34.16
CA GLY A 38 21.31 23.80 34.21
C GLY A 38 22.75 24.05 33.76
N GLY A 39 22.92 24.98 32.82
CA GLY A 39 24.18 25.70 32.63
C GLY A 39 24.52 26.08 31.20
N GLU A 40 23.86 27.13 30.67
CA GLU A 40 24.39 27.99 29.61
C GLU A 40 25.75 28.60 30.01
N THR A 41 26.65 28.82 29.05
CA THR A 41 27.05 30.18 28.61
C THR A 41 28.19 30.13 27.58
N ASP A 42 27.89 30.73 26.42
CA ASP A 42 28.62 31.76 25.68
C ASP A 42 30.05 31.61 25.14
N ALA A 43 30.12 32.14 23.90
CA ALA A 43 31.13 32.99 23.29
C ALA A 43 32.29 32.30 22.53
N LEU A 44 32.28 32.34 21.19
CA LEU A 44 32.68 33.45 20.30
C LEU A 44 34.22 33.58 20.11
N THR A 45 34.61 33.53 18.83
CA THR A 45 35.64 34.35 18.16
C THR A 45 36.92 33.64 17.67
N ALA A 46 36.91 33.42 16.35
CA ALA A 46 37.88 33.85 15.33
C ALA A 46 39.40 33.57 15.46
N CYS A 47 39.88 32.97 14.37
CA CYS A 47 41.07 33.31 13.58
C CYS A 47 42.18 34.15 14.24
N HIS A 48 43.38 33.57 14.33
CA HIS A 48 44.55 34.25 13.74
C HIS A 48 45.69 33.28 13.40
N VAL A 49 46.19 33.48 12.19
CA VAL A 49 47.48 33.01 11.68
C VAL A 49 48.61 33.60 12.53
N ASN A 50 49.61 32.79 12.87
CA ASN A 50 50.96 33.31 13.06
C ASN A 50 52.02 32.29 12.64
N THR A 51 52.86 32.74 11.71
CA THR A 51 54.16 32.20 11.35
C THR A 51 55.13 32.40 12.50
N ASP A 52 55.96 31.40 12.82
CA ASP A 52 57.37 31.68 13.10
C ASP A 52 58.26 30.43 13.05
N ASN A 53 59.47 30.69 12.55
CA ASN A 53 60.56 29.77 12.31
C ASN A 53 61.09 29.10 13.59
N LYS A 54 61.60 27.87 13.45
CA LYS A 54 62.82 27.46 14.14
C LYS A 54 63.56 26.36 13.39
N GLU A 55 64.87 26.56 13.38
CA GLU A 55 65.91 25.89 12.62
C GLU A 55 66.21 24.47 13.14
N GLY A 56 66.72 23.65 12.22
CA GLY A 56 67.87 22.79 12.48
C GLY A 56 67.59 21.36 12.94
N GLU A 57 67.72 20.40 12.02
CA GLU A 57 68.72 19.32 12.16
C GLU A 57 68.86 18.52 10.86
N SER A 58 70.12 18.31 10.47
CA SER A 58 70.53 17.62 9.25
C SER A 58 70.44 16.10 9.42
N SER A 59 69.72 15.43 8.52
CA SER A 59 69.81 13.98 8.32
C SER A 59 70.08 13.69 6.85
N TYR A 60 71.20 13.01 6.59
CA TYR A 60 71.59 12.51 5.27
C TYR A 60 70.59 11.44 4.80
N HIS A 61 69.69 11.80 3.90
CA HIS A 61 68.91 10.83 3.13
C HIS A 61 69.46 10.71 1.70
N TYR A 62 69.80 9.47 1.33
CA TYR A 62 70.11 9.08 -0.04
C TYR A 62 68.97 9.55 -0.97
N ALA A 63 69.31 10.37 -1.96
CA ALA A 63 68.39 10.77 -3.01
C ALA A 63 68.12 9.56 -3.92
N GLU A 64 66.97 8.90 -3.71
CA GLU A 64 66.37 8.06 -4.75
C GLU A 64 65.94 8.98 -5.90
N GLU A 65 66.36 8.65 -7.13
CA GLU A 65 65.92 9.37 -8.32
C GLU A 65 64.38 9.36 -8.40
N PRO A 66 63.72 10.52 -8.62
CA PRO A 66 62.26 10.57 -8.69
C PRO A 66 61.79 9.69 -9.84
N LEU A 67 60.91 8.75 -9.52
CA LEU A 67 60.27 7.86 -10.48
C LEU A 67 59.57 8.72 -11.54
N LYS A 68 60.20 8.89 -12.71
CA LYS A 68 59.65 9.66 -13.84
C LYS A 68 58.50 8.85 -14.43
N LEU A 69 57.32 9.02 -13.86
CA LEU A 69 56.07 8.54 -14.42
C LEU A 69 55.90 9.14 -15.82
N PRO A 70 55.56 8.33 -16.84
CA PRO A 70 55.26 8.85 -18.17
C PRO A 70 54.16 9.91 -18.05
N PRO A 71 54.25 11.05 -18.74
CA PRO A 71 53.24 12.11 -18.68
C PRO A 71 51.81 11.61 -18.88
N SER A 72 51.62 10.56 -19.69
CA SER A 72 50.32 9.91 -19.92
C SER A 72 49.71 9.28 -18.67
N VAL A 73 50.52 8.76 -17.75
CA VAL A 73 50.04 8.16 -16.49
C VAL A 73 49.62 9.25 -15.52
N LEU A 74 50.36 10.36 -15.47
CA LEU A 74 50.00 11.52 -14.67
C LEU A 74 48.70 12.17 -15.19
N THR A 75 48.54 12.30 -16.51
CA THR A 75 47.31 12.81 -17.11
C THR A 75 46.11 11.89 -16.84
N ALA A 76 46.27 10.57 -16.96
CA ALA A 76 45.20 9.63 -16.62
C ALA A 76 44.81 9.69 -15.14
N ALA A 77 45.79 9.81 -14.23
CA ALA A 77 45.56 9.95 -12.80
C ALA A 77 44.83 11.27 -12.46
N ILE A 78 45.20 12.38 -13.11
CA ILE A 78 44.54 13.67 -12.95
C ILE A 78 43.11 13.60 -13.50
N CYS A 79 42.89 13.03 -14.68
CA CYS A 79 41.55 12.86 -15.23
C CYS A 79 40.65 12.00 -14.32
N TYR A 80 41.17 10.89 -13.78
CA TYR A 80 40.43 10.06 -12.82
C TYR A 80 40.12 10.83 -11.52
N ALA A 81 41.08 11.57 -10.98
CA ALA A 81 40.89 12.39 -9.78
C ALA A 81 39.85 13.50 -10.01
N SER A 82 39.89 14.19 -11.15
CA SER A 82 38.91 15.20 -11.52
C SER A 82 37.51 14.62 -11.69
N LEU A 83 37.38 13.41 -12.22
CA LEU A 83 36.10 12.73 -12.40
C LEU A 83 35.51 12.25 -11.07
N ILE A 84 36.35 11.76 -10.15
CA ILE A 84 35.96 11.44 -8.78
C ILE A 84 35.50 12.70 -8.03
N LEU A 85 36.21 13.82 -8.19
CA LEU A 85 35.84 15.09 -7.56
C LEU A 85 34.54 15.66 -8.12
N ALA A 86 34.32 15.59 -9.44
CA ALA A 86 33.07 16.00 -10.07
C ALA A 86 31.88 15.14 -9.61
N LEU A 87 32.09 13.82 -9.46
CA LEU A 87 31.08 12.92 -8.91
C LEU A 87 30.75 13.28 -7.46
N ILE A 88 31.77 13.50 -6.60
CA ILE A 88 31.56 13.90 -5.20
C ILE A 88 30.78 15.21 -5.12
N TYR A 89 31.12 16.19 -5.96
CA TYR A 89 30.45 17.50 -6.02
C TYR A 89 28.98 17.39 -6.43
N ASN A 90 28.68 16.62 -7.48
CA ASN A 90 27.29 16.45 -7.95
C ASN A 90 26.44 15.66 -6.95
N VAL A 91 27.04 14.68 -6.25
CA VAL A 91 26.37 13.95 -5.16
C VAL A 91 26.12 14.86 -3.96
N SER A 92 27.06 15.73 -3.57
CA SER A 92 26.88 16.64 -2.44
C SER A 92 25.85 17.73 -2.68
N ASN A 93 25.62 18.12 -3.94
CA ASN A 93 24.68 19.19 -4.30
C ASN A 93 23.28 18.69 -4.67
N GLY A 94 23.02 17.38 -4.63
CA GLY A 94 21.69 16.83 -4.92
C GLY A 94 21.27 16.97 -6.40
N GLU A 95 22.21 17.23 -7.32
CA GLU A 95 21.93 17.41 -8.75
C GLU A 95 21.72 16.08 -9.50
N VAL A 96 21.67 14.95 -8.78
CA VAL A 96 21.46 13.60 -9.35
C VAL A 96 20.10 13.06 -8.92
N PRO A 97 19.26 12.51 -9.83
CA PRO A 97 17.87 12.14 -9.53
C PRO A 97 17.77 11.16 -8.35
N PRO A 98 16.96 11.42 -7.31
CA PRO A 98 17.04 10.76 -5.99
C PRO A 98 16.76 9.24 -6.00
N ASN A 99 16.14 8.72 -7.06
CA ASN A 99 15.58 7.36 -7.08
C ASN A 99 16.51 6.26 -7.66
N VAL A 100 17.83 6.47 -7.66
CA VAL A 100 18.79 5.51 -8.25
C VAL A 100 19.91 5.23 -7.24
N GLU A 101 20.17 3.96 -6.91
CA GLU A 101 21.23 3.59 -5.97
C GLU A 101 22.59 4.19 -6.39
N THR A 102 23.35 4.76 -5.44
CA THR A 102 24.63 5.45 -5.70
C THR A 102 25.62 4.61 -6.50
N SER A 103 25.60 3.29 -6.34
CA SER A 103 26.43 2.34 -7.10
C SER A 103 26.09 2.30 -8.60
N VAL A 104 24.81 2.40 -8.97
CA VAL A 104 24.34 2.45 -10.36
C VAL A 104 24.73 3.79 -11.00
N ARG A 105 24.61 4.89 -10.23
CA ARG A 105 25.03 6.23 -10.66
C ARG A 105 26.52 6.27 -10.96
N ILE A 106 27.35 5.71 -10.07
CA ILE A 106 28.81 5.59 -10.26
C ILE A 106 29.12 4.81 -11.54
N ALA A 107 28.45 3.69 -11.78
CA ALA A 107 28.67 2.87 -12.98
C ALA A 107 28.31 3.63 -14.27
N GLN A 108 27.21 4.39 -14.27
CA GLN A 108 26.78 5.20 -15.42
C GLN A 108 27.78 6.34 -15.72
N TYR A 109 28.23 7.06 -14.69
CA TYR A 109 29.23 8.14 -14.85
C TYR A 109 30.59 7.62 -15.35
N LEU A 110 31.04 6.46 -14.85
CA LEU A 110 32.28 5.82 -15.32
C LEU A 110 32.17 5.38 -16.79
N ALA A 111 31.00 4.92 -17.24
CA ALA A 111 30.79 4.53 -18.63
C ALA A 111 30.87 5.73 -19.61
N VAL A 112 30.34 6.89 -19.21
CA VAL A 112 30.40 8.13 -20.01
C VAL A 112 31.83 8.66 -20.13
N GLY A 113 32.57 8.73 -19.01
CA GLY A 113 33.94 9.23 -19.01
C GLY A 113 34.91 8.40 -19.86
N ILE A 114 34.71 7.08 -19.90
CA ILE A 114 35.57 6.18 -20.68
C ILE A 114 35.21 6.24 -22.18
N GLY A 115 33.94 6.49 -22.53
CA GLY A 115 33.50 6.74 -23.90
C GLY A 115 34.14 7.97 -24.55
N GLU A 116 34.29 9.08 -23.81
CA GLU A 116 34.94 10.30 -24.32
C GLU A 116 36.46 10.16 -24.47
N SER A 117 37.11 9.40 -23.58
CA SER A 117 38.56 9.13 -23.66
C SER A 117 38.95 8.37 -24.94
N HIS A 118 38.02 7.62 -25.53
CA HIS A 118 38.24 6.85 -26.75
C HIS A 118 37.95 7.64 -28.05
N HIS A 119 37.26 8.78 -27.98
CA HIS A 119 36.86 9.56 -29.16
C HIS A 119 37.71 10.79 -29.47
N THR A 120 38.58 11.23 -28.56
CA THR A 120 39.48 12.37 -28.78
C THR A 120 40.88 11.96 -29.22
N ALA A 121 41.00 11.48 -30.46
CA ALA A 121 42.28 11.52 -31.17
C ALA A 121 42.13 11.75 -32.69
N PRO A 122 41.74 12.95 -33.15
CA PRO A 122 42.17 13.44 -34.45
C PRO A 122 43.54 14.13 -34.29
N ARG A 123 44.54 13.63 -35.03
CA ARG A 123 45.78 14.38 -35.27
C ARG A 123 45.43 15.72 -35.93
N GLY A 124 45.70 16.83 -35.24
CA GLY A 124 46.04 18.09 -35.90
C GLY A 124 45.12 19.30 -35.71
N LYS A 125 44.56 19.56 -34.52
CA LYS A 125 44.05 20.91 -34.18
C LYS A 125 44.36 21.31 -32.73
N THR A 126 44.63 22.58 -32.51
CA THR A 126 45.01 23.20 -31.22
C THR A 126 43.81 23.35 -30.28
N ALA A 127 44.10 23.31 -28.97
CA ALA A 127 43.17 23.03 -27.87
C ALA A 127 42.20 24.16 -27.46
N ASN A 128 42.03 25.25 -28.22
CA ASN A 128 41.29 26.44 -27.77
C ASN A 128 39.89 26.63 -28.38
N GLN A 129 39.24 25.60 -28.93
CA GLN A 129 37.98 25.80 -29.66
C GLN A 129 36.89 24.73 -29.46
N LEU A 130 36.97 23.87 -28.43
CA LEU A 130 36.08 22.71 -28.30
C LEU A 130 35.34 22.57 -26.96
N THR A 131 35.46 23.52 -26.04
CA THR A 131 34.86 23.41 -24.69
C THR A 131 33.48 24.06 -24.53
N GLY A 132 32.93 24.73 -25.56
CA GLY A 132 31.67 25.47 -25.45
C GLY A 132 30.39 24.73 -25.91
N ASP A 133 30.48 23.90 -26.95
CA ASP A 133 29.27 23.55 -27.73
C ASP A 133 28.72 22.13 -27.46
N SER A 134 29.47 21.26 -26.76
CA SER A 134 29.07 19.86 -26.57
C SER A 134 28.16 19.59 -25.37
N LEU A 135 28.11 20.51 -24.38
CA LEU A 135 27.31 20.30 -23.16
C LEU A 135 25.83 20.68 -23.31
N ALA A 136 25.46 21.42 -24.36
CA ALA A 136 24.10 21.95 -24.52
C ALA A 136 23.11 21.00 -25.22
N MET A 137 23.57 19.86 -25.77
CA MET A 137 22.74 19.05 -26.68
C MET A 137 22.20 17.74 -26.09
N VAL A 138 22.34 17.51 -24.78
CA VAL A 138 21.95 16.24 -24.12
C VAL A 138 20.76 16.39 -23.14
N MET A 139 20.18 17.59 -22.99
CA MET A 139 19.12 17.82 -21.99
C MET A 139 17.68 17.86 -22.51
N GLU A 140 17.42 17.54 -23.77
CA GLU A 140 16.06 17.45 -24.30
C GLU A 140 15.88 16.09 -25.01
N ASP A 141 15.46 15.08 -24.26
CA ASP A 141 14.49 14.04 -24.68
C ASP A 141 14.58 12.81 -23.75
N GLU A 142 13.47 12.49 -23.09
CA GLU A 142 13.27 11.26 -22.33
C GLU A 142 13.14 10.06 -23.27
N VAL A 143 14.27 9.47 -23.68
CA VAL A 143 14.29 8.17 -24.36
C VAL A 143 14.83 7.11 -23.41
N PRO A 144 14.11 6.00 -23.15
CA PRO A 144 14.60 4.95 -22.29
C PRO A 144 15.87 4.30 -22.88
N ILE A 145 16.97 4.36 -22.12
CA ILE A 145 18.32 3.89 -22.45
C ILE A 145 18.37 2.41 -22.89
N GLY A 146 17.32 1.62 -22.58
CA GLY A 146 17.16 0.25 -23.09
C GLY A 146 17.12 0.15 -24.62
N ILE A 147 16.64 1.19 -25.33
CA ILE A 147 16.65 1.23 -26.81
C ILE A 147 18.05 1.55 -27.34
N TYR A 148 18.83 2.35 -26.62
CA TYR A 148 20.21 2.70 -27.01
C TYR A 148 21.15 1.50 -26.84
N LEU A 149 21.05 0.74 -25.74
CA LEU A 149 21.84 -0.50 -25.57
C LEU A 149 21.40 -1.61 -26.52
N SER A 150 20.10 -1.72 -26.83
CA SER A 150 19.58 -2.60 -27.87
C SER A 150 20.15 -2.23 -29.25
N GLN A 151 20.24 -0.95 -29.62
CA GLN A 151 20.85 -0.52 -30.89
C GLN A 151 22.38 -0.67 -30.92
N VAL A 152 23.07 -0.47 -29.79
CA VAL A 152 24.53 -0.69 -29.69
C VAL A 152 24.88 -2.18 -29.72
N LEU A 153 24.06 -3.05 -29.12
CA LEU A 153 24.26 -4.50 -29.21
C LEU A 153 23.74 -5.07 -30.53
N SER A 154 22.66 -4.55 -31.12
CA SER A 154 22.16 -4.95 -32.45
C SER A 154 23.06 -4.46 -33.58
N SER A 155 23.85 -3.41 -33.37
CA SER A 155 24.90 -2.97 -34.32
C SER A 155 26.20 -3.80 -34.24
N THR A 156 26.23 -4.83 -33.36
CA THR A 156 27.18 -5.94 -33.49
C THR A 156 26.70 -7.04 -34.44
N VAL A 157 25.51 -6.91 -35.05
CA VAL A 157 25.27 -7.50 -36.36
C VAL A 157 26.17 -6.76 -37.33
N ILE A 158 27.18 -7.48 -37.80
CA ILE A 158 28.18 -7.08 -38.77
C ILE A 158 27.50 -6.38 -39.96
N SER A 159 27.36 -5.06 -39.89
CA SER A 159 27.01 -4.26 -41.05
C SER A 159 28.13 -4.45 -42.08
N PRO A 160 27.81 -4.73 -43.36
CA PRO A 160 28.82 -4.89 -44.42
C PRO A 160 29.82 -3.73 -44.48
N GLY A 161 29.41 -2.52 -44.05
CA GLY A 161 30.25 -1.34 -43.96
C GLY A 161 31.40 -1.44 -42.94
N ASN A 162 31.16 -2.05 -41.77
CA ASN A 162 32.19 -2.23 -40.73
C ASN A 162 33.20 -3.31 -41.10
N LEU A 163 32.77 -4.36 -41.80
CA LEU A 163 33.64 -5.41 -42.32
C LEU A 163 34.52 -4.92 -43.49
N LEU A 164 34.00 -3.99 -44.30
CA LEU A 164 34.76 -3.27 -45.33
C LEU A 164 35.81 -2.31 -44.73
N ARG A 165 35.49 -1.65 -43.61
CA ARG A 165 36.44 -0.77 -42.89
C ARG A 165 37.58 -1.58 -42.27
N TRP A 166 37.26 -2.72 -41.66
CA TRP A 166 38.25 -3.68 -41.12
C TRP A 166 39.13 -4.28 -42.23
N ARG A 167 38.55 -4.68 -43.37
CA ARG A 167 39.32 -5.15 -44.54
C ARG A 167 40.23 -4.07 -45.11
N ARG A 168 39.79 -2.82 -45.20
CA ARG A 168 40.64 -1.71 -45.67
C ARG A 168 41.79 -1.42 -44.71
N MET A 169 41.58 -1.58 -43.41
CA MET A 169 42.63 -1.42 -42.39
C MET A 169 43.64 -2.59 -42.43
N GLN A 170 43.19 -3.83 -42.65
CA GLN A 170 44.08 -4.97 -42.92
C GLN A 170 44.86 -4.84 -44.24
N ILE A 171 44.24 -4.29 -45.29
CA ILE A 171 44.92 -4.06 -46.58
C ILE A 171 45.92 -2.91 -46.49
N ALA A 172 45.61 -1.86 -45.72
CA ALA A 172 46.53 -0.76 -45.48
C ALA A 172 47.77 -1.20 -44.65
N THR A 173 47.59 -2.11 -43.69
CA THR A 173 48.68 -2.62 -42.84
C THR A 173 49.55 -3.69 -43.52
N THR A 174 49.19 -4.17 -44.71
CA THR A 174 49.91 -5.23 -45.45
C THR A 174 50.65 -4.74 -46.71
N ARG A 175 50.57 -3.43 -47.06
CA ARG A 175 51.28 -2.86 -48.22
C ARG A 175 52.81 -2.81 -48.03
N LYS A 176 53.55 -3.19 -49.07
CA LYS A 176 55.02 -3.33 -49.11
C LYS A 176 55.82 -2.05 -48.80
N TYR A 177 55.23 -0.86 -48.87
CA TYR A 177 55.92 0.40 -48.53
C TYR A 177 56.14 0.63 -47.02
N PHE A 178 55.62 -0.26 -46.16
CA PHE A 178 55.95 -0.29 -44.74
C PHE A 178 57.08 -1.27 -44.39
N LYS A 179 57.69 -1.95 -45.37
CA LYS A 179 58.54 -3.12 -45.10
C LYS A 179 60.01 -2.80 -44.80
N GLU A 180 60.51 -1.61 -45.14
CA GLU A 180 61.92 -1.25 -44.93
C GLU A 180 62.22 -0.65 -43.54
N ASP A 181 61.25 -0.06 -42.84
CA ASP A 181 61.46 0.44 -41.46
C ASP A 181 61.09 -0.57 -40.35
N ILE A 182 60.54 -1.73 -40.71
CA ILE A 182 60.12 -2.75 -39.73
C ILE A 182 61.31 -3.52 -39.15
N HIS A 183 62.45 -3.56 -39.83
CA HIS A 183 63.62 -4.31 -39.33
C HIS A 183 64.28 -3.59 -38.14
N ASP A 184 64.35 -2.25 -38.17
CA ASP A 184 64.86 -1.43 -37.08
C ASP A 184 63.83 -1.28 -35.94
N TYR A 185 62.53 -1.26 -36.29
CA TYR A 185 61.46 -1.32 -35.29
C TYR A 185 61.35 -2.67 -34.58
N LYS A 186 61.76 -3.78 -35.20
CA LYS A 186 61.71 -5.12 -34.57
C LYS A 186 62.69 -5.28 -33.41
N GLU A 187 63.83 -4.59 -33.42
CA GLU A 187 64.76 -4.58 -32.29
C GLU A 187 64.29 -3.67 -31.14
N LYS A 188 63.75 -2.48 -31.43
CA LYS A 188 63.13 -1.61 -30.41
C LYS A 188 61.79 -2.16 -29.88
N SER A 189 61.06 -2.93 -30.67
CA SER A 189 59.77 -3.58 -30.34
C SER A 189 59.88 -4.68 -29.29
N LYS A 190 61.07 -5.27 -29.07
CA LYS A 190 61.26 -6.25 -27.99
C LYS A 190 61.04 -5.62 -26.60
N ARG A 191 61.32 -4.32 -26.44
CA ARG A 191 61.02 -3.53 -25.22
C ARG A 191 59.53 -3.18 -25.08
N GLY A 192 58.76 -3.19 -26.16
CA GLY A 192 57.32 -2.88 -26.19
C GLY A 192 56.38 -4.07 -25.96
N ARG A 193 56.90 -5.27 -25.66
CA ARG A 193 56.05 -6.41 -25.28
C ARG A 193 55.43 -6.23 -23.88
N GLY A 194 56.20 -5.68 -22.94
CA GLY A 194 55.72 -5.38 -21.59
C GLY A 194 54.58 -4.34 -21.60
N LEU A 195 54.76 -3.22 -22.32
CA LEU A 195 53.73 -2.19 -22.44
C LEU A 195 52.44 -2.71 -23.11
N ARG A 196 52.56 -3.55 -24.13
CA ARG A 196 51.39 -4.18 -24.78
C ARG A 196 50.65 -5.14 -23.85
N PHE A 197 51.38 -5.89 -23.03
CA PHE A 197 50.76 -6.74 -22.02
C PHE A 197 50.08 -5.88 -20.95
N PHE A 198 50.76 -4.84 -20.45
CA PHE A 198 50.20 -3.90 -19.48
C PHE A 198 48.91 -3.24 -19.97
N LEU A 199 48.90 -2.68 -21.19
CA LEU A 199 47.70 -2.06 -21.76
C LEU A 199 46.55 -3.07 -21.96
N LYS A 200 46.85 -4.32 -22.33
CA LYS A 200 45.83 -5.38 -22.42
C LYS A 200 45.27 -5.75 -21.04
N SER A 201 46.13 -5.85 -20.04
CA SER A 201 45.71 -6.12 -18.65
C SER A 201 44.89 -4.97 -18.09
N LEU A 202 45.26 -3.71 -18.39
CA LEU A 202 44.50 -2.53 -17.98
C LEU A 202 43.11 -2.53 -18.63
N ASN A 203 43.02 -2.72 -19.95
CA ASN A 203 41.74 -2.83 -20.64
C ASN A 203 40.87 -3.99 -20.14
N PHE A 204 41.49 -5.12 -19.77
CA PHE A 204 40.76 -6.25 -19.17
C PHE A 204 40.24 -5.89 -17.77
N PHE A 205 41.05 -5.22 -16.96
CA PHE A 205 40.65 -4.75 -15.64
C PHE A 205 39.49 -3.74 -15.75
N ASP A 206 39.58 -2.77 -16.66
CA ASP A 206 38.51 -1.80 -16.93
C ASP A 206 37.20 -2.52 -17.33
N ALA A 207 37.29 -3.54 -18.20
CA ALA A 207 36.13 -4.33 -18.59
C ALA A 207 35.54 -5.09 -17.40
N VAL A 208 36.35 -5.71 -16.53
CA VAL A 208 35.88 -6.42 -15.33
C VAL A 208 35.23 -5.45 -14.34
N VAL A 209 35.82 -4.27 -14.13
CA VAL A 209 35.29 -3.23 -13.24
C VAL A 209 33.96 -2.67 -13.76
N MET A 210 33.75 -2.59 -15.07
CA MET A 210 32.45 -2.20 -15.65
C MET A 210 31.41 -3.32 -15.61
N LEU A 211 31.81 -4.55 -15.97
CA LEU A 211 30.87 -5.67 -16.09
C LEU A 211 30.39 -6.15 -14.72
N THR A 212 31.20 -6.05 -13.67
CA THR A 212 30.84 -6.56 -12.33
C THR A 212 29.63 -5.81 -11.75
N PRO A 213 29.59 -4.46 -11.67
CA PRO A 213 28.40 -3.73 -11.22
C PRO A 213 27.19 -3.97 -12.10
N MET A 214 27.35 -4.02 -13.44
CA MET A 214 26.22 -4.31 -14.34
C MET A 214 25.64 -5.71 -14.11
N ALA A 215 26.50 -6.71 -13.87
CA ALA A 215 26.07 -8.06 -13.51
C ALA A 215 25.37 -8.09 -12.16
N VAL A 216 25.87 -7.37 -11.15
CA VAL A 216 25.24 -7.25 -9.82
C VAL A 216 23.88 -6.58 -9.92
N VAL A 217 23.78 -5.47 -10.65
CA VAL A 217 22.51 -4.74 -10.85
C VAL A 217 21.53 -5.60 -11.62
N SER A 218 21.97 -6.28 -12.69
CA SER A 218 21.12 -7.21 -13.45
C SER A 218 20.62 -8.36 -12.59
N TYR A 219 21.49 -8.94 -11.75
CA TYR A 219 21.12 -9.98 -10.80
C TYR A 219 20.12 -9.46 -9.77
N ARG A 220 20.34 -8.27 -9.20
CA ARG A 220 19.43 -7.61 -8.25
C ARG A 220 18.08 -7.25 -8.89
N GLN A 221 18.06 -6.80 -10.14
CA GLN A 221 16.84 -6.53 -10.88
C GLN A 221 16.06 -7.84 -11.14
N GLN A 222 16.74 -8.92 -11.52
CA GLN A 222 16.13 -10.23 -11.73
C GLN A 222 15.60 -10.86 -10.44
N SER A 223 16.31 -10.71 -9.31
CA SER A 223 15.80 -11.12 -8.00
C SER A 223 14.70 -10.19 -7.47
N GLY A 224 14.48 -9.07 -8.18
CA GLY A 224 13.50 -8.06 -7.81
C GLY A 224 13.86 -7.30 -6.54
N TYR A 225 15.14 -7.22 -6.20
CA TYR A 225 15.66 -6.46 -5.05
C TYR A 225 15.17 -5.01 -5.03
N TYR A 226 14.98 -4.41 -6.21
CA TYR A 226 14.52 -3.03 -6.37
C TYR A 226 12.99 -2.87 -6.39
N GLN A 227 12.24 -3.96 -6.23
CA GLN A 227 10.79 -3.89 -6.15
C GLN A 227 10.38 -3.80 -4.69
N CYS A 228 9.25 -3.13 -4.45
CA CYS A 228 8.67 -3.05 -3.12
C CYS A 228 8.35 -4.45 -2.58
N THR A 229 8.73 -4.67 -1.33
CA THR A 229 8.39 -5.90 -0.58
C THR A 229 6.89 -5.94 -0.30
N GLU A 230 6.30 -4.80 0.01
CA GLU A 230 4.87 -4.66 0.25
C GLU A 230 4.29 -3.52 -0.60
N ILE A 231 3.12 -3.78 -1.17
CA ILE A 231 2.37 -2.80 -1.95
C ILE A 231 0.93 -2.73 -1.49
N SER A 232 0.38 -1.53 -1.41
CA SER A 232 -1.07 -1.33 -1.25
C SER A 232 -1.69 -1.18 -2.62
N VAL A 233 -2.66 -2.03 -2.96
CA VAL A 233 -3.36 -2.01 -4.24
C VAL A 233 -4.82 -1.60 -4.02
N THR A 234 -5.36 -0.77 -4.90
CA THR A 234 -6.76 -0.35 -4.91
C THR A 234 -7.33 -0.54 -6.31
N PHE A 235 -8.34 -1.40 -6.39
CA PHE A 235 -9.26 -1.58 -7.51
C PHE A 235 -10.38 -0.54 -7.46
N GLY A 236 -11.03 -0.33 -8.61
CA GLY A 236 -12.24 0.47 -8.68
C GLY A 236 -13.47 -0.26 -8.11
N SER A 237 -14.64 0.21 -8.54
CA SER A 237 -15.94 -0.30 -8.09
C SER A 237 -16.52 -1.37 -9.01
N GLU A 238 -15.66 -2.05 -9.77
CA GLU A 238 -16.03 -3.08 -10.74
C GLU A 238 -16.62 -4.32 -10.08
N ILE A 239 -17.58 -4.94 -10.77
CA ILE A 239 -18.36 -6.04 -10.22
C ILE A 239 -18.56 -7.14 -11.25
N TYR A 240 -18.24 -8.37 -10.86
CA TYR A 240 -18.51 -9.58 -11.61
C TYR A 240 -19.67 -10.34 -10.94
N ARG A 241 -20.89 -10.18 -11.49
CA ARG A 241 -22.14 -10.67 -10.87
C ARG A 241 -22.26 -12.19 -10.79
N ASP A 242 -21.70 -12.90 -11.76
CA ASP A 242 -21.79 -14.35 -11.91
C ASP A 242 -20.40 -15.00 -11.76
N ALA A 243 -19.60 -14.53 -10.79
CA ALA A 243 -18.28 -15.07 -10.56
C ALA A 243 -18.36 -16.55 -10.23
N ILE A 244 -17.66 -17.37 -11.02
CA ILE A 244 -17.68 -18.82 -10.87
C ILE A 244 -16.63 -19.19 -9.83
N ILE A 245 -17.06 -19.71 -8.69
CA ILE A 245 -16.18 -20.14 -7.62
C ILE A 245 -16.02 -21.66 -7.71
N LYS A 246 -14.79 -22.15 -7.82
CA LYS A 246 -14.49 -23.59 -7.72
C LYS A 246 -13.90 -23.86 -6.35
N TRP A 247 -14.63 -24.62 -5.54
CA TRP A 247 -14.18 -25.01 -4.21
C TRP A 247 -13.09 -26.09 -4.31
N PRO A 248 -12.08 -26.07 -3.43
CA PRO A 248 -11.02 -27.07 -3.43
C PRO A 248 -11.58 -28.46 -3.11
N ASP A 249 -10.88 -29.51 -3.51
CA ASP A 249 -11.28 -30.90 -3.17
C ASP A 249 -11.21 -31.16 -1.66
N SER A 250 -10.41 -30.36 -0.95
CA SER A 250 -10.32 -30.37 0.52
C SER A 250 -11.38 -29.50 1.20
N SER A 251 -12.34 -28.95 0.45
CA SER A 251 -13.38 -28.11 1.04
C SER A 251 -14.18 -28.88 2.07
N VAL A 252 -14.32 -28.30 3.25
CA VAL A 252 -15.12 -28.88 4.35
C VAL A 252 -16.57 -28.38 4.33
N GLN A 253 -16.81 -27.22 3.70
CA GLN A 253 -18.14 -26.63 3.61
C GLN A 253 -18.91 -27.08 2.36
N TYR A 254 -18.21 -27.32 1.26
CA TYR A 254 -18.81 -27.60 -0.05
C TYR A 254 -18.39 -28.96 -0.56
N ALA A 255 -19.18 -29.50 -1.50
CA ALA A 255 -18.79 -30.73 -2.17
C ALA A 255 -17.43 -30.54 -2.87
N PRO A 256 -16.47 -31.47 -2.72
CA PRO A 256 -15.15 -31.40 -3.34
C PRO A 256 -15.23 -31.06 -4.84
N GLY A 257 -14.52 -30.02 -5.26
CA GLY A 257 -14.46 -29.60 -6.66
C GLY A 257 -15.75 -28.96 -7.21
N SER A 258 -16.74 -28.70 -6.35
CA SER A 258 -18.01 -28.10 -6.77
C SER A 258 -17.83 -26.66 -7.23
N PHE A 259 -18.78 -26.22 -8.07
CA PHE A 259 -18.85 -24.87 -8.59
C PHE A 259 -20.04 -24.13 -7.99
N ASP A 260 -19.78 -22.92 -7.50
CA ASP A 260 -20.80 -21.98 -7.06
C ASP A 260 -20.76 -20.69 -7.91
N LYS A 261 -21.79 -19.87 -7.81
CA LYS A 261 -21.86 -18.55 -8.43
C LYS A 261 -22.02 -17.48 -7.35
N MET A 262 -21.16 -16.48 -7.38
CA MET A 262 -21.17 -15.39 -6.41
C MET A 262 -21.06 -14.02 -7.08
N VAL A 263 -21.53 -12.99 -6.39
CA VAL A 263 -21.25 -11.60 -6.77
C VAL A 263 -19.87 -11.23 -6.22
N LEU A 264 -18.96 -10.90 -7.12
CA LEU A 264 -17.61 -10.48 -6.78
C LEU A 264 -17.44 -8.98 -7.02
N ALA A 265 -17.20 -8.21 -5.96
CA ALA A 265 -16.74 -6.83 -6.10
C ALA A 265 -15.22 -6.80 -6.05
N TYR A 266 -14.58 -6.18 -7.05
CA TYR A 266 -13.11 -6.10 -7.11
C TYR A 266 -12.52 -5.30 -5.96
N SER A 267 -13.28 -4.34 -5.40
CA SER A 267 -12.86 -3.59 -4.23
C SER A 267 -12.62 -4.44 -2.98
N TYR A 268 -13.15 -5.67 -2.90
CA TYR A 268 -12.85 -6.59 -1.79
C TYR A 268 -11.40 -7.05 -1.78
N PHE A 269 -10.71 -6.93 -2.91
CA PHE A 269 -9.28 -7.23 -3.03
C PHE A 269 -8.39 -6.02 -2.80
N ASN A 270 -8.97 -4.87 -2.40
CA ASN A 270 -8.20 -3.70 -1.99
C ASN A 270 -7.39 -4.03 -0.74
N GLY A 271 -6.19 -3.48 -0.60
CA GLY A 271 -5.38 -3.65 0.60
C GLY A 271 -3.94 -4.01 0.30
N VAL A 272 -3.27 -4.63 1.28
CA VAL A 272 -1.84 -4.87 1.24
C VAL A 272 -1.53 -6.22 0.60
N TYR A 273 -0.51 -6.24 -0.25
CA TYR A 273 0.06 -7.42 -0.86
C TYR A 273 1.55 -7.50 -0.55
N MET A 274 2.02 -8.68 -0.16
CA MET A 274 3.41 -8.97 0.15
C MET A 274 4.06 -9.80 -0.95
N LYS A 275 5.27 -9.42 -1.33
CA LYS A 275 6.14 -10.14 -2.25
C LYS A 275 6.61 -11.46 -1.63
N ASP A 276 6.36 -12.58 -2.30
CA ASP A 276 6.96 -13.87 -1.95
C ASP A 276 8.37 -13.96 -2.53
N LEU A 277 9.37 -13.95 -1.66
CA LEU A 277 10.78 -14.02 -2.04
C LEU A 277 11.19 -15.40 -2.57
N ASN A 278 10.41 -16.44 -2.29
CA ASN A 278 10.72 -17.82 -2.63
C ASN A 278 10.00 -18.30 -3.88
N LYS A 279 9.00 -17.56 -4.36
CA LYS A 279 8.21 -17.94 -5.54
C LYS A 279 8.30 -16.89 -6.62
N THR A 280 8.49 -17.39 -7.84
CA THR A 280 8.43 -16.59 -9.05
C THR A 280 7.53 -17.26 -10.06
N ASN A 281 6.88 -16.46 -10.92
CA ASN A 281 6.21 -16.94 -12.12
C ASN A 281 6.85 -16.25 -13.32
N ASP A 282 7.28 -17.05 -14.30
CA ASP A 282 8.04 -16.58 -15.47
C ASP A 282 9.23 -15.65 -15.09
N GLY A 283 9.93 -15.99 -14.00
CA GLY A 283 11.11 -15.26 -13.52
C GLY A 283 10.80 -13.92 -12.83
N ARG A 284 9.53 -13.60 -12.55
CA ARG A 284 9.11 -12.41 -11.80
C ARG A 284 8.48 -12.79 -10.47
N PRO A 285 8.54 -11.94 -9.42
CA PRO A 285 7.95 -12.29 -8.14
C PRO A 285 6.42 -12.40 -8.21
N ILE A 286 5.88 -13.07 -7.20
CA ILE A 286 4.44 -13.13 -6.94
C ILE A 286 4.15 -12.28 -5.70
N TYR A 287 3.07 -11.51 -5.75
CA TYR A 287 2.56 -10.76 -4.61
C TYR A 287 1.27 -11.40 -4.11
N PHE A 288 1.18 -11.71 -2.83
CA PHE A 288 0.00 -12.32 -2.20
C PHE A 288 -0.69 -11.32 -1.28
N GLU A 289 -2.01 -11.32 -1.32
CA GLU A 289 -2.84 -10.53 -0.44
C GLU A 289 -2.62 -10.90 1.04
N LEU A 290 -2.60 -9.88 1.91
CA LEU A 290 -2.52 -10.02 3.36
C LEU A 290 -3.86 -9.73 4.02
N LYS A 291 -4.01 -10.15 5.28
CA LYS A 291 -5.15 -9.79 6.14
C LYS A 291 -5.30 -8.28 6.22
N LYS A 292 -6.55 -7.85 6.25
CA LYS A 292 -6.95 -6.44 6.17
C LYS A 292 -6.86 -5.71 7.51
N SER A 293 -6.91 -6.47 8.61
CA SER A 293 -6.85 -5.94 9.98
C SER A 293 -5.42 -5.67 10.45
N ASP A 294 -4.50 -6.62 10.20
CA ASP A 294 -3.16 -6.63 10.80
C ASP A 294 -2.01 -6.87 9.80
N ARG A 295 -2.32 -7.04 8.51
CA ARG A 295 -1.34 -7.28 7.44
C ARG A 295 -0.52 -8.56 7.60
N THR A 296 -0.94 -9.48 8.46
CA THR A 296 -0.32 -10.80 8.53
C THR A 296 -0.89 -11.70 7.41
N PRO A 297 -0.20 -12.80 7.04
CA PRO A 297 -0.77 -13.78 6.12
C PRO A 297 -2.11 -14.34 6.65
N PHE A 298 -3.02 -14.67 5.73
CA PHE A 298 -4.26 -15.39 6.07
C PHE A 298 -3.97 -16.72 6.77
N ASP A 299 -4.85 -17.09 7.70
CA ASP A 299 -4.73 -18.35 8.43
C ASP A 299 -4.93 -19.53 7.47
N ASP A 300 -4.13 -20.58 7.66
CA ASP A 300 -4.17 -21.78 6.82
C ASP A 300 -5.31 -22.73 7.18
N GLN A 301 -6.01 -22.46 8.28
CA GLN A 301 -7.12 -23.25 8.81
C GLN A 301 -8.23 -22.34 9.33
N GLY A 302 -9.48 -22.72 9.05
CA GLY A 302 -10.66 -22.09 9.65
C GLY A 302 -11.02 -22.68 11.02
N PRO A 303 -11.87 -21.98 11.80
CA PRO A 303 -12.40 -22.47 13.05
C PRO A 303 -13.27 -23.72 12.82
N SER A 304 -13.51 -24.46 13.90
CA SER A 304 -14.34 -25.68 13.89
C SER A 304 -15.75 -25.47 14.44
N TYR A 305 -16.10 -24.23 14.81
CA TYR A 305 -17.38 -23.87 15.42
C TYR A 305 -18.14 -22.89 14.51
N ASN A 306 -19.44 -23.14 14.28
CA ASN A 306 -20.32 -22.25 13.53
C ASN A 306 -21.49 -21.76 14.42
N PRO A 307 -21.57 -20.45 14.71
CA PRO A 307 -22.61 -19.91 15.58
C PRO A 307 -24.03 -20.01 15.00
N TYR A 308 -24.18 -20.10 13.68
CA TYR A 308 -25.49 -20.10 13.02
C TYR A 308 -26.23 -21.44 13.12
N ASN A 309 -25.48 -22.54 13.28
CA ASN A 309 -26.05 -23.90 13.31
C ASN A 309 -25.89 -24.61 14.65
N LEU A 310 -25.42 -23.89 15.70
CA LEU A 310 -25.15 -24.44 17.05
C LEU A 310 -24.42 -25.80 16.99
N GLY A 311 -23.46 -25.93 16.08
CA GLY A 311 -22.81 -27.20 15.76
C GLY A 311 -21.37 -27.01 15.30
N TRP A 312 -20.62 -28.11 15.34
CA TRP A 312 -19.22 -28.13 14.90
C TRP A 312 -19.14 -28.22 13.37
N TRP A 313 -18.75 -27.12 12.75
CA TRP A 313 -18.48 -27.04 11.31
C TRP A 313 -17.08 -26.51 11.11
N ARG A 314 -16.29 -27.18 10.27
CA ARG A 314 -15.00 -26.62 9.87
C ARG A 314 -15.22 -25.59 8.77
N PHE A 315 -14.55 -24.46 8.89
CA PHE A 315 -14.54 -23.45 7.84
C PHE A 315 -13.35 -23.65 6.90
N ASP A 316 -13.57 -23.39 5.62
CA ASP A 316 -12.49 -23.35 4.65
C ASP A 316 -11.59 -22.15 4.94
N ALA A 317 -10.27 -22.37 4.87
CA ALA A 317 -9.30 -21.31 5.01
C ALA A 317 -9.46 -20.29 3.89
N VAL A 318 -9.38 -19.01 4.25
CA VAL A 318 -9.34 -17.92 3.27
C VAL A 318 -8.07 -18.05 2.44
N ARG A 319 -8.21 -18.09 1.11
CA ARG A 319 -7.07 -18.04 0.20
C ARG A 319 -6.83 -16.59 -0.23
N PRO A 320 -5.55 -16.15 -0.26
CA PRO A 320 -5.21 -14.82 -0.75
C PRO A 320 -5.32 -14.76 -2.27
N ALA A 321 -5.75 -13.59 -2.77
CA ALA A 321 -5.53 -13.25 -4.16
C ALA A 321 -4.05 -12.96 -4.45
N GLN A 322 -3.66 -12.96 -5.72
CA GLN A 322 -2.27 -12.77 -6.10
C GLN A 322 -2.10 -11.93 -7.38
N PHE A 323 -1.02 -11.13 -7.40
CA PHE A 323 -0.47 -10.57 -8.63
C PHE A 323 0.76 -11.38 -9.05
N MET A 324 0.77 -11.80 -10.32
CA MET A 324 1.90 -12.53 -10.90
C MET A 324 2.07 -12.17 -12.38
N TYR A 325 3.22 -12.47 -12.95
CA TYR A 325 3.47 -12.24 -14.37
C TYR A 325 3.29 -13.54 -15.16
N CYS A 326 2.52 -13.51 -16.25
CA CYS A 326 2.18 -14.68 -17.05
C CYS A 326 1.98 -14.27 -18.52
N ASP A 327 2.61 -14.99 -19.45
CA ASP A 327 2.45 -14.79 -20.91
C ASP A 327 2.59 -13.31 -21.34
N GLY A 328 3.66 -12.65 -20.88
CA GLY A 328 3.96 -11.27 -21.28
C GLY A 328 3.19 -10.18 -20.54
N ARG A 329 2.35 -10.53 -19.56
CA ARG A 329 1.47 -9.58 -18.84
C ARG A 329 1.56 -9.76 -17.34
N TRP A 330 1.36 -8.68 -16.59
CA TRP A 330 1.00 -8.80 -15.18
C TRP A 330 -0.47 -9.15 -15.07
N ILE A 331 -0.81 -10.11 -14.23
CA ILE A 331 -2.18 -10.57 -14.00
C ILE A 331 -2.50 -10.57 -12.52
N PHE A 332 -3.72 -10.18 -12.21
CA PHE A 332 -4.38 -10.39 -10.94
C PHE A 332 -5.23 -11.66 -11.03
N THR A 333 -5.12 -12.57 -10.06
CA THR A 333 -5.88 -13.81 -10.07
C THR A 333 -6.22 -14.29 -8.67
N HIS A 334 -7.13 -15.24 -8.58
CA HIS A 334 -7.50 -15.93 -7.35
C HIS A 334 -7.68 -17.43 -7.63
N PRO A 335 -7.10 -18.35 -6.83
CA PRO A 335 -7.10 -19.79 -7.12
C PRO A 335 -8.49 -20.43 -7.22
N TYR A 336 -9.50 -19.83 -6.59
CA TYR A 336 -10.88 -20.33 -6.59
C TYR A 336 -11.83 -19.59 -7.53
N VAL A 337 -11.43 -18.49 -8.18
CA VAL A 337 -12.36 -17.67 -8.99
C VAL A 337 -12.05 -17.84 -10.48
N PHE A 338 -12.97 -18.42 -11.23
CA PHE A 338 -12.83 -18.78 -12.65
C PHE A 338 -13.71 -17.93 -13.55
N LYS A 339 -13.29 -17.76 -14.81
CA LYS A 339 -14.13 -17.09 -15.83
C LYS A 339 -15.11 -18.06 -16.47
N SER A 340 -14.78 -19.36 -16.51
CA SER A 340 -15.68 -20.41 -16.98
C SER A 340 -15.42 -21.76 -16.27
N ARG A 341 -16.41 -22.67 -16.29
CA ARG A 341 -16.29 -24.00 -15.67
C ARG A 341 -15.26 -24.92 -16.35
N ASN A 342 -14.97 -24.68 -17.63
CA ASN A 342 -14.08 -25.49 -18.45
C ASN A 342 -12.72 -24.80 -18.68
N GLU A 343 -12.39 -23.79 -17.87
CA GLU A 343 -11.15 -23.04 -18.03
C GLU A 343 -9.96 -23.82 -17.46
N GLU A 344 -9.10 -24.31 -18.35
CA GLU A 344 -7.83 -24.96 -18.02
C GLU A 344 -6.62 -24.14 -18.52
N THR A 345 -6.74 -22.82 -18.52
CA THR A 345 -5.65 -21.96 -18.98
C THR A 345 -4.55 -21.89 -17.93
N LYS A 346 -3.30 -22.07 -18.33
CA LYS A 346 -2.12 -21.88 -17.48
C LYS A 346 -2.11 -20.50 -16.79
N CYS A 347 -2.57 -19.46 -17.50
CA CYS A 347 -2.63 -18.08 -17.03
C CYS A 347 -4.07 -17.63 -16.77
N GLN A 348 -4.72 -18.22 -15.77
CA GLN A 348 -6.03 -17.76 -15.30
C GLN A 348 -5.89 -16.36 -14.70
N TRP A 349 -6.68 -15.41 -15.18
CA TRP A 349 -6.64 -14.01 -14.75
C TRP A 349 -8.04 -13.45 -14.54
N LEU A 350 -8.16 -12.56 -13.55
CA LEU A 350 -9.35 -11.77 -13.22
C LEU A 350 -9.16 -10.31 -13.61
N ALA A 351 -7.93 -9.79 -13.51
CA ALA A 351 -7.51 -8.57 -14.21
C ALA A 351 -6.14 -8.79 -14.84
N ARG A 352 -5.80 -8.04 -15.89
CA ARG A 352 -4.49 -8.11 -16.54
C ARG A 352 -4.05 -6.76 -17.07
N SER A 353 -2.75 -6.53 -17.08
CA SER A 353 -2.15 -5.38 -17.77
C SER A 353 -2.13 -5.60 -19.29
N GLU A 354 -1.83 -4.53 -20.01
CA GLU A 354 -1.27 -4.64 -21.35
C GLU A 354 0.00 -5.51 -21.38
N GLU A 355 0.36 -5.99 -22.56
CA GLU A 355 1.61 -6.73 -22.76
C GLU A 355 2.80 -5.80 -22.46
N THR A 356 3.70 -6.25 -21.58
CA THR A 356 4.78 -5.40 -21.09
C THR A 356 6.00 -6.21 -20.75
N SER A 357 7.17 -5.72 -21.14
CA SER A 357 8.45 -6.27 -20.70
C SER A 357 8.88 -5.75 -19.33
N SER A 358 8.15 -4.79 -18.75
CA SER A 358 8.52 -4.16 -17.48
C SER A 358 8.56 -5.18 -16.33
N PHE A 359 9.65 -5.13 -15.57
CA PHE A 359 9.83 -5.92 -14.35
C PHE A 359 9.06 -5.38 -13.17
N ASP A 360 8.73 -4.09 -13.13
CA ASP A 360 8.15 -3.47 -11.96
C ASP A 360 6.62 -3.38 -12.07
N LEU A 361 5.91 -4.12 -11.22
CA LEU A 361 4.45 -4.08 -11.13
C LEU A 361 3.93 -2.67 -10.84
N LEU A 362 4.63 -1.88 -10.01
CA LEU A 362 4.19 -0.51 -9.70
C LEU A 362 4.23 0.39 -10.93
N SER A 363 5.30 0.31 -11.73
CA SER A 363 5.38 1.03 -13.01
C SER A 363 4.25 0.65 -13.98
N VAL A 364 3.88 -0.64 -14.02
CA VAL A 364 2.83 -1.15 -14.91
C VAL A 364 1.45 -0.71 -14.43
N ILE A 365 1.21 -0.70 -13.12
CA ILE A 365 -0.04 -0.18 -12.55
C ILE A 365 -0.17 1.33 -12.77
N ARG A 366 0.91 2.09 -12.58
CA ARG A 366 0.88 3.56 -12.70
C ARG A 366 0.65 4.04 -14.13
N ASN A 367 1.24 3.36 -15.11
CA ASN A 367 1.31 3.85 -16.48
C ASN A 367 0.41 3.08 -17.45
N GLY A 368 -0.06 1.89 -17.08
CA GLY A 368 -0.80 0.99 -17.97
C GLY A 368 -2.31 1.03 -17.76
N GLN A 369 -3.05 0.74 -18.83
CA GLN A 369 -4.45 0.34 -18.71
C GLN A 369 -4.54 -1.12 -18.28
N TRP A 370 -5.56 -1.43 -17.47
CA TRP A 370 -5.82 -2.77 -17.01
C TRP A 370 -7.16 -3.23 -17.56
N GLU A 371 -7.22 -4.48 -17.98
CA GLU A 371 -8.45 -5.15 -18.37
C GLU A 371 -8.94 -6.00 -17.22
N VAL A 372 -10.23 -5.93 -16.90
CA VAL A 372 -10.86 -6.70 -15.83
C VAL A 372 -12.01 -7.55 -16.37
N TRP A 373 -12.19 -8.73 -15.79
CA TRP A 373 -13.23 -9.67 -16.19
C TRP A 373 -14.52 -9.48 -15.37
N GLN A 374 -15.60 -9.06 -16.02
CA GLN A 374 -16.93 -8.92 -15.40
C GLN A 374 -17.96 -9.89 -16.00
N GLY A 375 -17.50 -10.95 -16.66
CA GLY A 375 -18.27 -11.72 -17.66
C GLY A 375 -18.06 -11.20 -19.09
N THR A 376 -17.59 -9.96 -19.20
CA THR A 376 -16.99 -9.36 -20.40
C THR A 376 -15.68 -8.68 -19.99
N ILE A 377 -14.76 -8.49 -20.93
CA ILE A 377 -13.55 -7.70 -20.69
C ILE A 377 -13.95 -6.22 -20.67
N GLN A 378 -13.54 -5.51 -19.62
CA GLN A 378 -13.74 -4.07 -19.46
C GLN A 378 -12.42 -3.43 -19.06
N ASP A 379 -12.20 -2.18 -19.47
CA ASP A 379 -11.03 -1.42 -19.02
C ASP A 379 -11.26 -0.89 -17.59
N THR A 380 -10.21 -0.90 -16.79
CA THR A 380 -10.17 -0.38 -15.43
C THR A 380 -8.83 0.31 -15.17
N ARG A 381 -8.78 1.05 -14.05
CA ARG A 381 -7.56 1.66 -13.53
C ARG A 381 -7.29 1.10 -12.15
N LEU A 382 -6.14 0.47 -12.01
CA LEU A 382 -5.60 0.11 -10.70
C LEU A 382 -4.76 1.26 -10.18
N SER A 383 -4.69 1.41 -8.85
CA SER A 383 -3.67 2.23 -8.22
C SER A 383 -2.89 1.39 -7.23
N ALA A 384 -1.59 1.60 -7.18
CA ALA A 384 -0.71 0.91 -6.23
C ALA A 384 0.35 1.86 -5.68
N LYS A 385 0.72 1.62 -4.43
CA LYS A 385 1.75 2.37 -3.71
C LYS A 385 2.68 1.41 -2.99
N CYS A 386 3.94 1.80 -2.86
CA CYS A 386 4.91 1.09 -2.02
C CYS A 386 4.59 1.39 -0.55
N ASN A 387 4.62 0.37 0.31
CA ASN A 387 4.28 0.53 1.72
C ASN A 387 5.49 0.89 2.59
N THR A 388 6.71 0.74 2.07
CA THR A 388 7.93 1.13 2.76
C THR A 388 8.04 2.65 2.83
N CYS A 389 8.24 3.19 4.03
CA CYS A 389 8.56 4.60 4.21
C CYS A 389 10.07 4.84 4.20
N GLU A 390 10.47 5.97 3.63
CA GLU A 390 11.86 6.46 3.68
C GLU A 390 12.03 7.60 4.70
N ASP A 391 10.94 8.34 4.93
CA ASP A 391 10.87 9.50 5.82
C ASP A 391 9.43 9.69 6.38
N ASP A 392 9.30 10.62 7.32
CA ASP A 392 8.01 10.96 7.95
C ASP A 392 7.00 11.56 6.95
N ALA A 393 7.47 12.13 5.83
CA ALA A 393 6.59 12.62 4.77
C ALA A 393 5.85 11.47 4.08
N THR A 394 6.49 10.31 3.95
CA THR A 394 5.86 9.09 3.46
C THR A 394 4.75 8.58 4.40
N CYS A 395 4.78 8.98 5.67
CA CYS A 395 3.74 8.73 6.66
C CYS A 395 2.70 9.86 6.74
N ASN A 396 2.51 10.59 5.63
CA ASN A 396 1.61 11.74 5.49
C ASN A 396 1.83 12.84 6.55
N LEU A 397 3.02 12.93 7.14
CA LEU A 397 3.34 13.82 8.27
C LEU A 397 2.46 13.59 9.51
N ASN A 398 1.74 12.47 9.57
CA ASN A 398 0.89 12.10 10.70
C ASN A 398 1.45 10.87 11.45
N GLY A 399 2.73 10.58 11.25
CA GLY A 399 3.43 9.44 11.84
C GLY A 399 4.92 9.55 11.61
N ILE A 400 5.66 8.68 12.29
CA ILE A 400 7.13 8.62 12.25
C ILE A 400 7.52 7.38 11.44
N CYS A 401 8.41 7.56 10.46
CA CYS A 401 8.96 6.42 9.73
C CYS A 401 10.03 5.73 10.59
N ASN A 402 9.75 4.49 10.98
CA ASN A 402 10.67 3.72 11.81
C ASN A 402 11.80 3.09 10.97
N LYS A 403 12.78 2.50 11.66
CA LYS A 403 13.97 1.91 11.01
C LYS A 403 13.65 0.69 10.14
N ASP A 404 12.49 0.08 10.35
CA ASP A 404 12.01 -1.05 9.56
C ASP A 404 11.27 -0.58 8.29
N GLY A 405 11.17 0.73 8.08
CA GLY A 405 10.45 1.32 6.95
C GLY A 405 8.94 1.22 7.10
N MET A 406 8.42 1.18 8.34
CA MET A 406 6.99 1.22 8.64
C MET A 406 6.62 2.53 9.33
N CYS A 407 5.39 2.99 9.14
CA CYS A 407 4.88 4.20 9.79
C CYS A 407 4.28 3.90 11.16
N ASP A 408 4.82 4.54 12.20
CA ASP A 408 4.24 4.60 13.53
C ASP A 408 3.32 5.83 13.61
N CYS A 409 2.01 5.63 13.56
CA CYS A 409 1.04 6.73 13.46
C CYS A 409 0.89 7.52 14.76
N ASN A 410 0.90 8.84 14.66
CA ASN A 410 0.75 9.74 15.78
C ASN A 410 -0.71 9.79 16.26
N VAL A 411 -0.87 10.12 17.55
CA VAL A 411 -2.15 10.48 18.15
C VAL A 411 -2.02 11.91 18.66
N GLU A 412 -2.65 12.85 17.97
CA GLU A 412 -2.51 14.30 18.22
C GLU A 412 -3.88 14.93 18.46
N ASP A 413 -4.01 15.76 19.50
CA ASP A 413 -5.18 16.64 19.71
C ASP A 413 -6.54 15.95 19.55
N SER A 414 -6.67 14.74 20.09
CA SER A 414 -7.89 13.91 20.00
C SER A 414 -8.19 13.34 18.60
N VAL A 415 -7.30 13.49 17.64
CA VAL A 415 -7.32 12.80 16.35
C VAL A 415 -6.36 11.61 16.44
N TYR A 416 -6.80 10.46 15.93
CA TYR A 416 -5.92 9.32 15.73
C TYR A 416 -5.84 9.00 14.25
N HIS A 417 -4.63 8.62 13.83
CA HIS A 417 -4.32 8.29 12.46
C HIS A 417 -4.18 6.78 12.31
N LEU A 418 -4.83 6.24 11.30
CA LEU A 418 -4.76 4.83 10.95
C LEU A 418 -4.17 4.65 9.55
N GLY A 419 -3.78 3.41 9.28
CA GLY A 419 -3.38 2.94 7.98
C GLY A 419 -1.89 2.89 7.71
N VAL A 420 -1.51 2.29 6.58
CA VAL A 420 -0.11 1.97 6.25
C VAL A 420 0.78 3.22 6.27
N HIS A 421 0.22 4.34 5.83
CA HIS A 421 0.90 5.62 5.74
C HIS A 421 0.27 6.65 6.68
N CYS A 422 -0.50 6.25 7.69
CA CYS A 422 -1.21 7.17 8.59
C CYS A 422 -2.16 8.13 7.85
N GLN A 423 -2.70 7.69 6.70
CA GLN A 423 -3.54 8.48 5.80
C GLN A 423 -4.97 8.64 6.31
N VAL A 424 -5.41 7.78 7.23
CA VAL A 424 -6.79 7.72 7.69
C VAL A 424 -6.91 8.54 8.96
N ARG A 425 -7.44 9.75 8.81
CA ARG A 425 -7.69 10.64 9.93
C ARG A 425 -9.04 10.34 10.56
N VAL A 426 -9.07 10.02 11.86
CA VAL A 426 -10.32 9.88 12.61
C VAL A 426 -10.32 10.81 13.82
N LYS A 427 -11.31 11.71 13.85
CA LYS A 427 -11.47 12.67 14.94
C LYS A 427 -12.11 12.00 16.16
N SER A 428 -11.80 12.47 17.37
CA SER A 428 -12.34 11.91 18.62
C SER A 428 -13.85 11.95 18.68
N GLU A 429 -14.46 13.05 18.20
CA GLU A 429 -15.91 13.18 18.16
C GLU A 429 -16.59 12.11 17.29
N CYS A 430 -15.84 11.54 16.34
CA CYS A 430 -16.29 10.50 15.43
C CYS A 430 -15.94 9.09 15.92
N ARG A 431 -15.37 8.95 17.13
CA ARG A 431 -15.24 7.64 17.78
C ARG A 431 -16.59 7.04 18.11
N THR A 432 -17.53 7.91 18.44
CA THR A 432 -18.94 7.55 18.56
C THR A 432 -19.70 8.24 17.44
N ILE A 433 -20.47 7.46 16.68
CA ILE A 433 -21.39 7.96 15.67
C ILE A 433 -22.83 7.68 16.10
N ILE A 434 -23.74 8.53 15.65
CA ILE A 434 -25.16 8.47 15.94
C ILE A 434 -25.89 8.33 14.61
N GLY A 435 -26.76 7.33 14.47
CA GLY A 435 -27.66 7.18 13.34
C GLY A 435 -28.78 8.22 13.41
N GLU A 436 -29.01 8.93 12.31
CA GLU A 436 -29.98 10.02 12.28
C GLU A 436 -31.43 9.56 12.42
N LYS A 437 -31.73 8.35 11.96
CA LYS A 437 -33.10 7.83 11.91
C LYS A 437 -33.63 7.38 13.26
N TYR A 438 -32.82 6.68 14.05
CA TYR A 438 -33.24 6.12 15.33
C TYR A 438 -32.52 6.74 16.52
N GLY A 439 -31.47 7.53 16.31
CA GLY A 439 -30.59 7.97 17.38
C GLY A 439 -29.71 6.85 17.93
N ASP A 440 -29.54 5.78 17.15
CA ASP A 440 -28.72 4.63 17.49
C ASP A 440 -27.24 5.00 17.59
N ILE A 441 -26.59 4.53 18.65
CA ILE A 441 -25.23 4.87 19.02
C ILE A 441 -24.31 3.72 18.62
N TRP A 442 -23.25 4.05 17.90
CA TRP A 442 -22.18 3.13 17.55
C TRP A 442 -20.85 3.68 18.01
N SER A 443 -19.97 2.82 18.49
CA SER A 443 -18.66 3.23 18.99
C SER A 443 -17.56 2.34 18.45
N ASN A 444 -16.45 2.97 18.06
CA ASN A 444 -15.20 2.27 17.77
C ASN A 444 -14.24 2.30 18.97
N GLU A 445 -14.69 2.82 20.12
CA GLU A 445 -13.92 2.68 21.35
C GLU A 445 -13.66 1.21 21.58
N ILE A 446 -12.37 0.90 21.78
CA ILE A 446 -11.84 -0.43 21.98
C ILE A 446 -12.40 -0.96 23.30
N LYS A 447 -13.62 -1.47 23.24
CA LYS A 447 -14.13 -2.38 24.24
C LYS A 447 -13.71 -3.75 23.77
N PRO A 448 -12.95 -4.50 24.58
CA PRO A 448 -12.72 -5.89 24.24
C PRO A 448 -14.09 -6.51 24.06
N TRP A 449 -14.27 -7.22 22.94
CA TRP A 449 -15.56 -7.77 22.53
C TRP A 449 -16.18 -8.63 23.64
N VAL A 450 -15.31 -9.17 24.50
CA VAL A 450 -15.62 -9.85 25.76
C VAL A 450 -14.93 -9.12 26.89
N ALA A 451 -15.65 -8.87 27.98
CA ALA A 451 -15.05 -8.42 29.23
C ALA A 451 -13.93 -9.40 29.66
N GLY A 452 -12.68 -8.92 29.69
CA GLY A 452 -11.50 -9.72 30.06
C GLY A 452 -10.69 -10.31 28.90
N SER A 453 -11.12 -10.14 27.64
CA SER A 453 -10.26 -10.47 26.49
C SER A 453 -9.33 -9.31 26.16
N ASN A 454 -8.07 -9.59 25.78
CA ASN A 454 -7.17 -8.56 25.22
C ASN A 454 -7.37 -8.38 23.70
N LEU A 455 -8.46 -8.94 23.16
CA LEU A 455 -8.62 -9.00 21.72
C LEU A 455 -9.38 -7.76 21.24
N THR A 456 -8.67 -6.96 20.47
CA THR A 456 -9.15 -5.68 19.97
C THR A 456 -8.96 -5.71 18.48
N ILE A 457 -10.06 -5.91 17.75
CA ILE A 457 -10.07 -5.69 16.30
C ILE A 457 -10.62 -4.30 16.15
N ASP A 458 -9.70 -3.37 16.02
CA ASP A 458 -9.94 -1.94 16.02
C ASP A 458 -10.07 -1.39 14.60
N GLN A 459 -9.51 -2.09 13.61
CA GLN A 459 -9.53 -1.65 12.22
C GLN A 459 -9.63 -2.78 11.19
N GLU A 460 -10.13 -2.41 10.02
CA GLU A 460 -10.32 -3.25 8.84
C GLU A 460 -10.13 -2.37 7.60
N TYR A 461 -9.23 -2.75 6.68
CA TYR A 461 -8.79 -1.90 5.54
C TYR A 461 -8.32 -0.50 5.99
N ASP A 462 -7.50 -0.45 7.04
CA ASP A 462 -7.02 0.80 7.64
C ASP A 462 -8.14 1.73 8.17
N ARG A 463 -9.39 1.25 8.28
CA ARG A 463 -10.55 2.02 8.78
C ARG A 463 -11.03 1.47 10.11
N PRO A 464 -11.57 2.31 11.01
CA PRO A 464 -12.07 1.83 12.29
C PRO A 464 -13.27 0.91 12.13
N ILE A 465 -13.39 -0.07 13.02
CA ILE A 465 -14.60 -0.90 13.17
C ILE A 465 -15.52 -0.28 14.21
N TYR A 466 -16.78 -0.06 13.88
CA TYR A 466 -17.78 0.44 14.83
C TYR A 466 -18.66 -0.70 15.35
N THR A 467 -18.86 -0.75 16.65
CA THR A 467 -19.78 -1.70 17.31
C THR A 467 -21.04 -0.98 17.75
N TYR A 468 -22.19 -1.62 17.58
CA TYR A 468 -23.45 -1.08 18.07
C TYR A 468 -23.47 -1.04 19.60
N VAL A 469 -24.05 0.04 20.15
CA VAL A 469 -24.17 0.26 21.60
C VAL A 469 -25.63 0.20 22.03
N GLU A 470 -26.47 1.10 21.53
CA GLU A 470 -27.88 1.22 21.94
C GLU A 470 -28.68 2.13 20.98
N GLY A 471 -29.99 2.25 21.18
CA GLY A 471 -30.85 3.26 20.54
C GLY A 471 -31.66 2.79 19.31
N LEU A 472 -31.43 1.59 18.79
CA LEU A 472 -32.34 0.99 17.81
C LEU A 472 -33.66 0.57 18.48
N PRO A 473 -34.80 0.63 17.76
CA PRO A 473 -36.05 0.04 18.20
C PRO A 473 -35.91 -1.46 18.54
N ASP A 474 -36.75 -2.00 19.42
CA ASP A 474 -36.69 -3.41 19.85
C ASP A 474 -36.79 -4.40 18.67
N ASP A 475 -37.54 -4.06 17.63
CA ASP A 475 -37.73 -4.89 16.42
C ASP A 475 -36.54 -4.84 15.44
N GLN A 476 -35.61 -3.90 15.64
CA GLN A 476 -34.40 -3.73 14.82
C GLN A 476 -33.11 -3.93 15.62
N SER A 477 -33.21 -3.99 16.95
CA SER A 477 -32.08 -4.27 17.82
C SER A 477 -31.52 -5.67 17.56
N PRO A 478 -30.22 -5.89 17.82
CA PRO A 478 -29.66 -7.23 17.73
C PRO A 478 -30.42 -8.17 18.68
N MET A 479 -30.61 -9.41 18.25
CA MET A 479 -31.20 -10.45 19.12
C MET A 479 -30.40 -10.58 20.42
N GLU A 480 -31.06 -11.06 21.48
CA GLU A 480 -30.36 -11.42 22.72
C GLU A 480 -29.18 -12.36 22.41
N GLY A 481 -27.97 -11.98 22.85
CA GLY A 481 -26.74 -12.73 22.57
C GLY A 481 -26.00 -12.32 21.28
N ALA A 482 -26.60 -11.52 20.40
CA ALA A 482 -25.99 -11.02 19.17
C ALA A 482 -25.48 -9.57 19.33
N ASN A 483 -24.70 -9.11 18.36
CA ASN A 483 -24.34 -7.69 18.25
C ASN A 483 -24.23 -7.27 16.78
N PHE A 484 -24.31 -5.97 16.51
CA PHE A 484 -24.02 -5.43 15.19
C PHE A 484 -22.63 -4.80 15.13
N VAL A 485 -21.98 -5.00 14.00
CA VAL A 485 -20.69 -4.40 13.71
C VAL A 485 -20.74 -3.75 12.35
N MET A 486 -20.19 -2.56 12.25
CA MET A 486 -20.00 -1.83 11.01
C MET A 486 -18.52 -1.79 10.67
N LEU A 487 -18.19 -2.26 9.47
CA LEU A 487 -16.82 -2.36 8.99
C LEU A 487 -16.75 -1.95 7.52
N TYR A 488 -15.53 -1.67 7.05
CA TYR A 488 -15.28 -1.16 5.71
C TYR A 488 -14.74 -2.26 4.80
N SER A 489 -15.27 -2.39 3.58
CA SER A 489 -15.03 -3.50 2.65
C SER A 489 -14.01 -3.18 1.56
N GLY A 490 -13.27 -2.08 1.71
CA GLY A 490 -12.36 -1.56 0.70
C GLY A 490 -12.96 -0.48 -0.20
N SER A 491 -14.29 -0.42 -0.34
CA SER A 491 -15.00 0.70 -1.02
C SER A 491 -16.29 1.16 -0.35
N ARG A 492 -16.85 0.37 0.57
CA ARG A 492 -18.16 0.64 1.21
C ARG A 492 -18.12 0.24 2.67
N TRP A 493 -18.88 0.93 3.49
CA TRP A 493 -19.23 0.49 4.84
C TRP A 493 -20.37 -0.51 4.77
N PHE A 494 -20.38 -1.45 5.70
CA PHE A 494 -21.45 -2.43 5.81
C PHE A 494 -21.69 -2.78 7.26
N VAL A 495 -22.95 -3.01 7.59
CA VAL A 495 -23.39 -3.42 8.93
C VAL A 495 -23.68 -4.91 8.88
N ILE A 496 -22.99 -5.69 9.70
CA ILE A 496 -23.19 -7.13 9.85
C ILE A 496 -23.82 -7.49 11.19
N ASN A 497 -24.65 -8.52 11.17
CA ASN A 497 -25.20 -9.16 12.34
C ASN A 497 -24.32 -10.32 12.81
N LEU A 498 -23.75 -10.15 14.00
CA LEU A 498 -22.91 -11.14 14.66
C LEU A 498 -23.74 -11.98 15.61
N VAL A 499 -24.39 -12.99 15.05
CA VAL A 499 -25.19 -13.94 15.83
C VAL A 499 -24.31 -14.65 16.86
N GLY A 500 -24.77 -14.68 18.11
CA GLY A 500 -24.05 -15.31 19.21
C GLY A 500 -22.77 -14.59 19.62
N ALA A 501 -22.51 -13.35 19.20
CA ALA A 501 -21.28 -12.63 19.56
C ALA A 501 -21.00 -12.50 21.08
N LEU A 502 -22.00 -12.72 21.94
CA LEU A 502 -21.81 -12.74 23.40
C LEU A 502 -21.45 -14.13 23.95
N ASP A 503 -21.50 -15.19 23.14
CA ASP A 503 -21.10 -16.56 23.51
C ASP A 503 -19.61 -16.80 23.24
N GLU A 504 -18.89 -17.35 24.23
CA GLU A 504 -17.43 -17.55 24.17
C GLU A 504 -17.00 -18.44 23.00
N GLU A 505 -17.81 -19.44 22.63
CA GLU A 505 -17.50 -20.33 21.49
C GLU A 505 -17.66 -19.60 20.15
N ALA A 506 -18.75 -18.84 20.00
CA ALA A 506 -19.00 -18.00 18.83
C ALA A 506 -17.96 -16.88 18.67
N LEU A 507 -17.42 -16.39 19.77
CA LEU A 507 -16.34 -15.39 19.76
C LEU A 507 -15.06 -15.89 19.12
N VAL A 508 -14.75 -17.19 19.22
CA VAL A 508 -13.60 -17.78 18.50
C VAL A 508 -13.83 -17.73 17.00
N TYR A 509 -15.04 -18.05 16.56
CA TYR A 509 -15.44 -17.94 15.15
C TYR A 509 -15.36 -16.50 14.66
N TRP A 510 -16.00 -15.56 15.37
CA TRP A 510 -16.05 -14.16 14.96
C TRP A 510 -14.69 -13.50 14.97
N ARG A 511 -13.83 -13.83 15.94
CA ARG A 511 -12.41 -13.43 15.95
C ARG A 511 -11.69 -13.86 14.69
N TRP A 512 -11.78 -15.14 14.35
CA TRP A 512 -11.13 -15.64 13.14
C TRP A 512 -11.71 -14.98 11.89
N GLN A 513 -13.04 -14.87 11.79
CA GLN A 513 -13.72 -14.33 10.61
C GLN A 513 -13.39 -12.86 10.36
N SER A 514 -13.26 -12.07 11.42
CA SER A 514 -12.90 -10.65 11.36
C SER A 514 -11.41 -10.44 11.08
N GLN A 515 -10.51 -11.22 11.67
CA GLN A 515 -9.07 -11.15 11.35
C GLN A 515 -8.77 -11.63 9.92
N ASN A 516 -9.51 -12.62 9.45
CA ASN A 516 -9.43 -13.14 8.08
C ASN A 516 -10.52 -12.54 7.19
N PHE A 517 -11.04 -11.36 7.54
CA PHE A 517 -12.16 -10.79 6.80
C PHE A 517 -11.76 -10.58 5.34
N HIS A 518 -12.64 -11.04 4.47
CA HIS A 518 -12.55 -10.81 3.05
C HIS A 518 -13.97 -10.86 2.48
N GLY A 519 -14.40 -9.78 1.83
CA GLY A 519 -15.80 -9.57 1.45
C GLY A 519 -16.41 -10.74 0.65
N LEU A 520 -15.60 -11.37 -0.21
CA LEU A 520 -16.00 -12.57 -0.96
C LEU A 520 -16.27 -13.79 -0.06
N TRP A 521 -15.37 -14.11 0.89
CA TRP A 521 -15.42 -15.34 1.68
C TRP A 521 -16.43 -15.28 2.81
N THR A 522 -16.68 -14.09 3.35
CA THR A 522 -17.69 -13.88 4.39
C THR A 522 -19.10 -14.13 3.88
N ARG A 523 -19.31 -14.22 2.55
CA ARG A 523 -20.64 -14.33 1.92
C ARG A 523 -21.63 -13.31 2.49
N ALA A 524 -21.12 -12.12 2.86
CA ALA A 524 -21.86 -11.16 3.66
C ALA A 524 -23.18 -10.74 3.00
N PHE A 525 -23.23 -10.82 1.66
CA PHE A 525 -24.35 -10.40 0.82
C PHE A 525 -25.27 -11.55 0.39
N GLU A 526 -25.08 -12.75 0.92
CA GLU A 526 -25.94 -13.88 0.58
C GLU A 526 -27.19 -13.95 1.44
N ASP A 527 -28.11 -14.83 1.02
CA ASP A 527 -29.48 -15.01 1.49
C ASP A 527 -29.63 -15.28 3.01
N ASN A 528 -28.52 -15.42 3.75
CA ASN A 528 -28.50 -15.64 5.19
C ASN A 528 -28.63 -14.35 6.03
N GLY A 529 -28.70 -13.17 5.40
CA GLY A 529 -28.99 -11.91 6.09
C GLY A 529 -27.89 -11.45 7.06
N ILE A 530 -26.63 -11.83 6.81
CA ILE A 530 -25.50 -11.41 7.64
C ILE A 530 -25.28 -9.91 7.50
N ALA A 531 -25.11 -9.40 6.27
CA ALA A 531 -25.12 -7.96 6.04
C ALA A 531 -26.56 -7.44 6.04
N MET A 532 -26.78 -6.38 6.80
CA MET A 532 -28.09 -5.74 6.93
C MET A 532 -28.16 -4.43 6.16
N GLN A 533 -27.07 -3.67 6.19
CA GLN A 533 -26.95 -2.38 5.53
C GLN A 533 -25.63 -2.29 4.77
N VAL A 534 -25.64 -1.54 3.68
CA VAL A 534 -24.45 -1.22 2.88
C VAL A 534 -24.45 0.25 2.53
N SER A 535 -23.29 0.90 2.55
CA SER A 535 -23.16 2.29 2.15
C SER A 535 -23.01 2.46 0.64
N GLU A 536 -23.19 3.69 0.15
CA GLU A 536 -22.62 4.11 -1.13
C GLU A 536 -21.09 3.92 -1.15
N PRO A 537 -20.48 3.77 -2.34
CA PRO A 537 -19.03 3.79 -2.43
C PRO A 537 -18.47 5.08 -1.83
N THR A 538 -17.55 4.95 -0.89
CA THR A 538 -16.92 6.07 -0.21
C THR A 538 -15.46 5.76 0.09
N TYR A 539 -14.61 6.78 0.08
CA TYR A 539 -13.24 6.69 0.57
C TYR A 539 -13.08 7.32 1.96
N GLY A 540 -14.19 7.77 2.55
CA GLY A 540 -14.24 8.41 3.86
C GLY A 540 -13.56 7.56 4.94
N SER A 541 -12.87 8.23 5.85
CA SER A 541 -12.23 7.59 7.01
C SER A 541 -13.24 7.00 8.00
N VAL A 542 -14.46 7.53 7.98
CA VAL A 542 -15.58 7.20 8.86
C VAL A 542 -16.87 7.10 8.03
N PRO A 543 -17.90 6.40 8.52
CA PRO A 543 -19.16 6.21 7.78
C PRO A 543 -20.07 7.45 7.75
N THR A 544 -19.66 8.55 8.37
CA THR A 544 -20.48 9.76 8.42
C THR A 544 -20.59 10.40 7.05
N GLU A 545 -21.69 11.12 6.80
CA GLU A 545 -21.96 11.79 5.51
C GLU A 545 -22.04 10.82 4.32
N THR A 546 -22.05 9.51 4.58
CA THR A 546 -22.23 8.47 3.55
C THR A 546 -23.62 7.90 3.65
N ASP A 547 -24.28 7.77 2.51
CA ASP A 547 -25.60 7.18 2.42
C ASP A 547 -25.56 5.67 2.64
N PHE A 548 -26.56 5.13 3.35
CA PHE A 548 -26.72 3.71 3.61
C PHE A 548 -28.03 3.19 3.03
N PHE A 549 -28.03 1.92 2.68
CA PHE A 549 -29.18 1.20 2.17
C PHE A 549 -29.33 -0.11 2.91
N TYR A 550 -30.57 -0.46 3.26
CA TYR A 550 -30.90 -1.81 3.65
C TYR A 550 -30.84 -2.73 2.44
N LEU A 551 -30.35 -3.95 2.65
CA LEU A 551 -30.36 -4.99 1.64
C LEU A 551 -31.76 -5.62 1.58
N GLY A 552 -32.47 -5.45 0.46
CA GLY A 552 -33.90 -5.76 0.31
C GLY A 552 -34.29 -7.24 0.38
N LYS A 553 -33.32 -8.14 0.60
CA LYS A 553 -33.54 -9.59 0.75
C LYS A 553 -33.67 -10.04 2.21
N PHE A 554 -34.06 -9.14 3.12
CA PHE A 554 -34.48 -9.58 4.45
C PHE A 554 -35.66 -10.52 4.32
N ASN A 555 -35.40 -11.79 4.62
CA ASN A 555 -36.38 -12.85 4.60
C ASN A 555 -37.52 -12.45 5.53
N VAL A 556 -38.69 -12.18 4.94
CA VAL A 556 -39.88 -11.67 5.64
C VAL A 556 -40.35 -12.63 6.74
N ASP A 557 -39.84 -13.86 6.73
CA ASP A 557 -40.03 -14.89 7.76
C ASP A 557 -39.47 -14.48 9.13
N PHE A 558 -38.48 -13.57 9.19
CA PHE A 558 -37.92 -13.11 10.47
C PHE A 558 -38.77 -12.02 11.14
N LEU A 559 -39.61 -11.31 10.37
CA LEU A 559 -40.56 -10.34 10.91
C LEU A 559 -41.83 -11.07 11.36
N CYS A 560 -41.77 -11.62 12.59
CA CYS A 560 -42.91 -11.99 13.42
C CYS A 560 -43.90 -12.99 12.78
N SER A 561 -43.74 -14.28 13.10
CA SER A 561 -44.72 -15.34 12.82
C SER A 561 -46.14 -15.02 13.34
N THR A 562 -46.26 -14.10 14.30
CA THR A 562 -47.54 -13.61 14.84
C THR A 562 -48.20 -12.51 13.98
N CYS A 563 -47.46 -11.76 13.17
CA CYS A 563 -48.00 -10.73 12.27
C CYS A 563 -48.50 -11.28 10.93
N LEU A 564 -48.14 -12.53 10.60
CA LEU A 564 -48.47 -13.20 9.34
C LEU A 564 -49.96 -13.58 9.16
N ARG A 565 -50.84 -13.35 10.15
CA ARG A 565 -52.27 -13.66 9.99
C ARG A 565 -53.10 -12.53 9.37
N GLU A 566 -52.65 -11.28 9.36
CA GLU A 566 -53.43 -10.16 8.77
C GLU A 566 -52.84 -9.58 7.48
N PHE A 567 -51.61 -9.94 7.10
CA PHE A 567 -50.91 -9.34 5.95
C PHE A 567 -50.64 -10.26 4.75
N THR A 568 -51.29 -11.42 4.66
CA THR A 568 -51.10 -12.41 3.58
C THR A 568 -51.55 -11.96 2.19
N GLY A 569 -52.27 -10.84 2.07
CA GLY A 569 -52.73 -10.32 0.77
C GLY A 569 -51.74 -9.42 0.01
N LEU A 570 -50.72 -8.87 0.66
CA LEU A 570 -49.89 -7.80 0.07
C LEU A 570 -48.46 -8.23 -0.32
N PHE A 571 -47.98 -9.38 0.15
CA PHE A 571 -46.55 -9.73 0.12
C PHE A 571 -46.12 -10.65 -1.03
N LEU A 572 -47.05 -11.20 -1.83
CA LEU A 572 -46.73 -12.01 -3.02
C LEU A 572 -46.22 -11.20 -4.23
N ASN A 573 -46.14 -9.87 -4.13
CA ASN A 573 -45.62 -8.98 -5.19
C ASN A 573 -44.22 -8.41 -4.92
N LEU A 574 -43.52 -8.82 -3.86
CA LEU A 574 -42.20 -8.28 -3.50
C LEU A 574 -41.02 -8.89 -4.26
N THR A 575 -41.23 -9.96 -5.04
CA THR A 575 -40.21 -10.48 -5.97
C THR A 575 -40.25 -9.81 -7.35
N THR A 576 -41.32 -9.08 -7.66
CA THR A 576 -41.34 -8.15 -8.79
C THR A 576 -40.92 -6.78 -8.30
N GLY A 577 -39.64 -6.45 -8.51
CA GLY A 577 -39.04 -5.18 -8.10
C GLY A 577 -39.99 -3.99 -8.28
N ARG A 578 -40.19 -3.21 -7.22
CA ARG A 578 -41.07 -2.03 -7.29
C ARG A 578 -40.51 -1.08 -8.37
N ARG A 579 -41.39 -0.52 -9.20
CA ARG A 579 -41.00 0.58 -10.08
C ARG A 579 -40.38 1.68 -9.21
N ASN A 580 -39.14 2.06 -9.51
CA ASN A 580 -38.29 3.05 -8.83
C ASN A 580 -37.34 2.53 -7.73
N SER A 581 -37.19 1.22 -7.55
CA SER A 581 -36.14 0.70 -6.64
C SER A 581 -34.75 0.86 -7.27
N GLN A 582 -33.76 1.23 -6.46
CA GLN A 582 -32.35 1.20 -6.89
C GLN A 582 -31.86 -0.24 -6.81
N PHE A 583 -31.34 -0.76 -7.93
CA PHE A 583 -30.76 -2.09 -7.97
C PHE A 583 -29.24 -1.99 -7.96
N GLY A 584 -28.67 -2.45 -6.86
CA GLY A 584 -27.23 -2.64 -6.74
C GLY A 584 -26.78 -4.01 -7.27
N PRO A 585 -25.47 -4.25 -7.25
CA PRO A 585 -24.91 -5.60 -7.35
C PRO A 585 -25.43 -6.55 -6.25
N TYR A 586 -25.88 -5.99 -5.13
CA TYR A 586 -26.35 -6.72 -3.95
C TYR A 586 -27.87 -6.92 -3.92
N GLY A 587 -28.56 -6.66 -5.04
CA GLY A 587 -30.02 -6.71 -5.13
C GLY A 587 -30.67 -5.34 -4.93
N GLU A 588 -31.92 -5.34 -4.48
CA GLU A 588 -32.67 -4.12 -4.19
C GLU A 588 -32.05 -3.37 -2.99
N LEU A 589 -31.75 -2.10 -3.19
CA LEU A 589 -31.23 -1.20 -2.17
C LEU A 589 -32.34 -0.25 -1.73
N ILE A 590 -32.70 -0.31 -0.45
CA ILE A 590 -33.73 0.55 0.15
C ILE A 590 -33.02 1.61 1.00
N PRO A 591 -33.14 2.92 0.67
CA PRO A 591 -32.50 3.98 1.45
C PRO A 591 -32.79 3.85 2.95
N ALA A 592 -31.75 3.92 3.78
CA ALA A 592 -31.85 3.76 5.21
C ALA A 592 -32.13 5.07 5.96
N GLN A 593 -31.97 6.21 5.29
CA GLN A 593 -32.12 7.56 5.81
C GLN A 593 -33.57 7.91 6.16
N VAL A 594 -33.73 8.97 6.95
CA VAL A 594 -35.03 9.56 7.27
C VAL A 594 -35.73 10.02 5.99
N ASN A 595 -37.02 9.70 5.85
CA ASN A 595 -37.84 10.04 4.68
C ASN A 595 -37.30 9.49 3.33
N ASN A 596 -36.44 8.46 3.36
CA ASN A 596 -35.79 7.88 2.17
C ASN A 596 -35.02 8.91 1.33
N GLN A 597 -34.47 9.95 1.97
CA GLN A 597 -33.69 10.99 1.29
C GLN A 597 -32.22 10.57 1.19
N THR A 598 -31.67 10.54 -0.02
CA THR A 598 -30.24 10.36 -0.28
C THR A 598 -29.52 11.71 -0.30
N GLY A 599 -28.25 11.75 0.08
CA GLY A 599 -27.34 12.89 -0.04
C GLY A 599 -26.92 13.54 1.28
N ASN A 600 -27.48 13.10 2.41
CA ASN A 600 -27.18 13.65 3.74
C ASN A 600 -26.31 12.71 4.59
N GLY A 601 -26.17 11.45 4.17
CA GLY A 601 -25.62 10.38 4.98
C GLY A 601 -26.60 9.85 6.03
N LEU A 602 -26.28 8.68 6.61
CA LEU A 602 -27.09 8.10 7.70
C LEU A 602 -26.54 8.40 9.09
N TYR A 603 -25.22 8.57 9.20
CA TYR A 603 -24.52 8.69 10.48
C TYR A 603 -23.84 10.04 10.64
N ARG A 604 -23.78 10.53 11.88
CA ARG A 604 -23.05 11.75 12.27
C ARG A 604 -22.20 11.50 13.51
N CYS A 605 -21.12 12.25 13.66
CA CYS A 605 -20.25 12.18 14.86
C CYS A 605 -20.98 12.73 16.10
N LYS A 606 -20.84 12.06 17.25
CA LYS A 606 -21.59 12.36 18.50
C LYS A 606 -21.41 13.80 18.98
N ASP A 607 -20.18 14.32 18.91
CA ASP A 607 -19.85 15.65 19.43
C ASP A 607 -19.77 16.75 18.37
N ARG A 608 -20.23 16.48 17.13
CA ARG A 608 -20.75 17.57 16.29
C ARG A 608 -22.02 18.05 16.96
N THR A 609 -21.91 18.84 18.02
CA THR A 609 -22.90 19.85 18.40
C THR A 609 -22.65 21.01 17.44
N CYS A 610 -23.67 21.49 16.70
CA CYS A 610 -23.51 22.66 15.81
C CYS A 610 -22.88 23.75 16.73
N PRO A 611 -21.62 24.17 16.51
CA PRO A 611 -20.83 24.88 17.53
C PRO A 611 -21.34 26.31 17.79
N TYR A 612 -22.42 26.70 17.14
CA TYR A 612 -23.09 27.98 17.35
C TYR A 612 -23.68 28.01 18.76
N CYS A 613 -23.02 28.76 19.64
CA CYS A 613 -23.37 29.12 21.02
C CYS A 613 -23.88 27.98 21.93
N LYS A 614 -22.98 27.38 22.71
CA LYS A 614 -23.22 26.20 23.56
C LYS A 614 -24.13 26.40 24.79
N SER A 615 -24.80 27.54 25.00
CA SER A 615 -25.34 27.84 26.34
C SER A 615 -26.62 28.71 26.40
N ALA A 616 -27.62 28.50 25.54
CA ALA A 616 -28.97 28.92 25.91
C ALA A 616 -29.60 27.87 26.84
N ARG A 617 -29.26 27.91 28.15
CA ARG A 617 -30.10 27.28 29.18
C ARG A 617 -31.45 27.98 29.16
N LEU A 618 -32.39 27.48 28.37
CA LEU A 618 -33.79 27.83 28.49
C LEU A 618 -34.22 27.49 29.92
N ARG A 619 -34.71 28.50 30.65
CA ARG A 619 -35.37 28.27 31.94
C ARG A 619 -36.50 27.25 31.71
N PRO A 620 -36.68 26.26 32.59
CA PRO A 620 -37.70 25.23 32.41
C PRO A 620 -39.07 25.89 32.55
N GLY A 621 -39.72 26.10 31.41
CA GLY A 621 -40.95 26.84 31.31
C GLY A 621 -41.62 26.62 29.97
N ILE A 622 -42.24 25.44 29.84
CA ILE A 622 -43.29 25.12 28.88
C ILE A 622 -42.76 24.84 27.45
N TRP A 623 -43.20 23.69 26.91
CA TRP A 623 -42.91 23.05 25.60
C TRP A 623 -41.76 22.02 25.61
N GLY A 624 -42.14 20.80 25.21
CA GLY A 624 -41.37 19.56 25.36
C GLY A 624 -40.35 19.28 24.25
N ASN A 625 -39.50 18.29 24.55
CA ASN A 625 -38.67 17.44 23.69
C ASN A 625 -38.15 18.08 22.38
N GLN A 626 -36.98 18.72 22.43
CA GLN A 626 -36.22 19.16 21.26
C GLN A 626 -35.08 18.20 20.93
N ALA A 627 -35.05 17.77 19.65
CA ALA A 627 -33.99 16.98 19.05
C ALA A 627 -32.78 17.87 18.65
N ASN A 628 -31.57 17.34 18.87
CA ASN A 628 -30.29 17.96 18.52
C ASN A 628 -29.94 17.67 17.05
N VAL A 629 -29.77 18.71 16.23
CA VAL A 629 -29.51 18.62 14.78
C VAL A 629 -28.23 19.38 14.44
N THR A 630 -27.32 18.72 13.70
CA THR A 630 -25.93 19.17 13.53
C THR A 630 -25.35 18.82 12.15
N VAL A 631 -24.50 19.69 11.57
CA VAL A 631 -24.16 19.69 10.12
C VAL A 631 -22.74 20.20 9.81
N PRO A 632 -22.18 19.90 8.61
CA PRO A 632 -20.77 20.08 8.25
C PRO A 632 -20.31 21.53 8.02
N SER A 633 -18.99 21.74 8.13
CA SER A 633 -18.29 23.04 8.00
C SER A 633 -18.15 23.56 6.57
N ASP A 634 -18.25 22.72 5.54
CA ASP A 634 -17.75 23.07 4.19
C ASP A 634 -18.87 23.39 3.18
N PHE A 635 -20.08 23.74 3.64
CA PHE A 635 -21.23 23.99 2.78
C PHE A 635 -21.28 25.44 2.28
N TYR A 636 -21.26 25.63 0.95
CA TYR A 636 -21.53 26.92 0.31
C TYR A 636 -23.01 27.05 -0.03
N ILE A 637 -23.65 28.11 0.46
CA ILE A 637 -25.08 28.34 0.24
C ILE A 637 -25.26 29.18 -1.01
N SER A 638 -25.47 28.51 -2.16
CA SER A 638 -25.51 29.15 -3.49
C SER A 638 -26.59 30.22 -3.66
N LYS A 639 -27.55 30.33 -2.74
CA LYS A 639 -28.67 31.28 -2.83
C LYS A 639 -28.49 32.58 -2.03
N TYR A 640 -27.49 32.67 -1.14
CA TYR A 640 -27.24 33.85 -0.31
C TYR A 640 -25.76 34.23 -0.31
N ALA A 641 -25.38 35.12 -1.24
CA ALA A 641 -24.19 35.97 -1.20
C ALA A 641 -22.82 35.32 -0.84
N GLY A 642 -22.60 34.04 -1.15
CA GLY A 642 -21.30 33.39 -0.92
C GLY A 642 -20.93 33.16 0.54
N LEU A 643 -21.92 33.16 1.45
CA LEU A 643 -21.69 32.84 2.86
C LEU A 643 -21.51 31.31 3.02
N SER A 644 -20.38 30.90 3.58
CA SER A 644 -20.11 29.52 3.99
C SER A 644 -20.53 29.29 5.44
N CYS A 645 -20.66 28.04 5.86
CA CYS A 645 -20.90 27.72 7.26
C CYS A 645 -19.75 28.16 8.18
N ASP A 646 -18.53 28.23 7.67
CA ASP A 646 -17.40 28.83 8.38
C ASP A 646 -17.62 30.31 8.74
N TYR A 647 -18.30 31.09 7.88
CA TYR A 647 -18.62 32.49 8.19
C TYR A 647 -19.45 32.62 9.46
N PHE A 648 -20.49 31.78 9.60
CA PHE A 648 -21.31 31.77 10.81
C PHE A 648 -20.54 31.28 12.03
N SER A 649 -19.53 30.42 11.83
CA SER A 649 -18.71 29.88 12.92
C SER A 649 -17.78 30.96 13.47
N GLU A 650 -17.11 31.69 12.59
CA GLU A 650 -16.29 32.84 12.97
C GLU A 650 -17.13 33.97 13.59
N LEU A 651 -18.33 34.23 13.04
CA LEU A 651 -19.24 35.22 13.58
C LEU A 651 -19.73 34.82 14.99
N ALA A 652 -20.00 33.54 15.22
CA ALA A 652 -20.39 33.03 16.54
C ALA A 652 -19.25 33.13 17.57
N LYS A 653 -17.98 32.98 17.17
CA LYS A 653 -16.82 33.12 18.08
C LYS A 653 -16.67 34.54 18.63
N ILE A 654 -17.05 35.56 17.86
CA ILE A 654 -16.92 36.97 18.23
C ILE A 654 -18.20 37.57 18.81
N THR A 655 -19.29 36.82 18.86
CA THR A 655 -20.58 37.29 19.35
C THR A 655 -20.77 36.81 20.79
N ASP A 656 -21.14 37.73 21.69
CA ASP A 656 -21.34 37.41 23.11
C ASP A 656 -22.35 36.27 23.30
N GLU A 657 -21.94 35.25 24.07
CA GLU A 657 -22.80 34.11 24.38
C GLU A 657 -24.07 34.58 25.10
N GLY A 658 -25.23 34.22 24.55
CA GLY A 658 -26.55 34.57 25.11
C GLY A 658 -27.16 35.87 24.60
N SER A 659 -26.45 36.62 23.74
CA SER A 659 -27.01 37.78 23.03
C SER A 659 -28.12 37.38 22.05
N MET A 660 -29.01 38.33 21.72
CA MET A 660 -30.02 38.11 20.66
C MET A 660 -29.34 37.91 19.30
N GLU A 661 -28.19 38.52 19.07
CA GLU A 661 -27.37 38.30 17.89
C GLU A 661 -26.90 36.85 17.79
N CYS A 662 -26.37 36.28 18.88
CA CYS A 662 -25.97 34.87 18.92
C CYS A 662 -27.18 33.93 18.68
N GLN A 663 -28.37 34.23 19.23
CA GLN A 663 -29.59 33.47 18.94
C GLN A 663 -30.05 33.61 17.48
N GLY A 664 -29.89 34.78 16.88
CA GLY A 664 -30.16 35.04 15.47
C GLY A 664 -29.20 34.26 14.56
N ILE A 665 -27.91 34.32 14.87
CA ILE A 665 -26.85 33.56 14.18
C ILE A 665 -27.13 32.06 14.30
N GLN A 666 -27.48 31.56 15.49
CA GLN A 666 -27.89 30.17 15.68
C GLN A 666 -29.10 29.80 14.83
N SER A 667 -30.13 30.64 14.79
CA SER A 667 -31.37 30.35 14.07
C SER A 667 -31.12 30.30 12.55
N VAL A 668 -30.35 31.25 12.04
CA VAL A 668 -29.96 31.32 10.63
C VAL A 668 -29.01 30.18 10.29
N ALA A 669 -27.95 29.96 11.07
CA ALA A 669 -27.02 28.87 10.88
C ALA A 669 -27.68 27.50 11.04
N LYS A 670 -28.67 27.32 11.91
CA LYS A 670 -29.44 26.07 12.00
C LYS A 670 -30.27 25.83 10.75
N MET A 671 -30.92 26.87 10.21
CA MET A 671 -31.73 26.77 9.00
C MET A 671 -30.87 26.54 7.73
N LEU A 672 -29.71 27.17 7.69
CA LEU A 672 -28.86 27.26 6.50
C LEU A 672 -27.71 26.25 6.49
N CYS A 673 -27.16 26.00 7.67
CA CYS A 673 -25.98 25.19 7.95
C CYS A 673 -26.29 24.08 8.93
N CYS A 674 -27.56 23.78 9.24
CA CYS A 674 -27.97 22.55 9.92
C CYS A 674 -29.28 21.91 9.35
N PRO A 675 -29.38 21.54 8.04
CA PRO A 675 -30.61 20.97 7.48
C PRO A 675 -30.91 19.58 8.05
N GLY A 676 -31.75 19.55 9.08
CA GLY A 676 -32.34 18.34 9.66
C GLY A 676 -33.27 18.61 10.85
N GLY A 677 -33.53 19.89 11.18
CA GLY A 677 -34.24 20.31 12.38
C GLY A 677 -35.43 21.18 12.06
N THR A 678 -36.52 20.54 11.63
CA THR A 678 -37.88 21.03 11.82
C THR A 678 -38.58 20.15 12.83
#